data_AF-L8EMV8-F1
#
_entry.id   AF-L8EMV8-F1
#
_cell.length_a   1.000
_cell.length_b   1.000
_cell.length_c   1.000
_cell.angle_alpha   90.00
_cell.angle_beta   90.00
_cell.angle_gamma   90.00
#
_symmetry.space_group_name_H-M   'P 1'
#
loop_
_entity.id
_entity.type
_entity.pdbx_description
1 polymer ?
#
loop_
_entity_poly.entity_id
_entity_poly.type
_entity_poly.pdbx_seq_one_letter_code
_entity_poly.pdbx_strand_id
1 'polypeptide(L)'
;MSARSAERIALVQAARQGSGFLLTSRLVLTSAHLFDGAEDVRVAVPGGTGVQRGRLLWRRHDEISDAALVEAAGDLVADPAKCRIADIAWGRIAGLAAWENCEAIGYPRISLQEGKRPDTEQIVGTLKPGSSLLRGRYVLDSAHSPPPHADGPSASPWQGMSGAALFAGEYLIGVVCGDPVRWGHARVEAVPVSVLVGDPAFERAMWEAAGVRPELTEVVRPVEPAVQPPPDSPAFVWQPVREADPAGFGIHRAPAAPGHGQVVEYVPRAVDAQLDEHLDALADSGGMLLLTGDSAAGKTRALFESMRRKLGDRLVCAPDPDAELSALLSCTGEERRVVWLDDLHDYLRSDGLTLSLLDGLISRRVTVLATLRTEFYEHYTDDQDAPSLTRGTDPRLPSSPGRILRRAQHLTLERIWTDGERRNASRSADPRIAEALRSDRAYGLAEYLAAGPQVLKMWRSASRVKGNPRGAALVAAAIDLVRTGVGSALPPEAVERLHEHYLDRAGGPALRPEGLDEAWDWAARIVLGVTSPLVPGRGGTWKPCDYLVSDVARRSRPDELPEEVWGEALRVVDDARRVLVSTVARVAGRPDVAKDVLRPLVAADAPDALVHFGALLAAEHDHDGAADCFRRASDLGDPTGTHNMGSLCVVRDDLEGARDWYTLAVERGESASIGALGLVHEKLGNRAEATRLWKRGTEAGDPGSALQYSDWLSSQWQSEEAVAALRIAADGALPYAALSYAGVLLRKEDHETANAYVAKAYDAAVRQGRLGEPAGCLMAGVTAYSLGDVRAGEEWWQRARDKGCAVDWHVVESPEGFPGLRHLAVSSEALDKLGDKGVRRLMRLLWAADCQDCGYPLQDGVPALYVDDHRTTAEARLFHFGMCRFPRWNTSAPVTFAKDAGVTWRAFSGGVTAGGQLIPALVVNPSFESAQLVLDDQVWTAAGAYGPRSAGSAALRLRPLRDGFPPRRSDSLARALIGDGVVAVAALTEIWSAPATGELIRLVHQSGGLLLVMTSAFGPDSPVTAEELERLLASWDAMARWVPLTPRRATAADAVRLR
;
A
#
# COMPACT_ATOMS: atom_id res chain seq x y z
N MET A 1 15.62 38.19 -40.17
CA MET A 1 14.43 38.57 -39.38
C MET A 1 13.57 37.33 -39.21
N SER A 2 12.70 37.22 -38.20
CA SER A 2 11.92 35.98 -38.02
C SER A 2 11.03 35.70 -39.24
N ALA A 3 10.94 34.42 -39.64
CA ALA A 3 9.98 33.94 -40.62
C ALA A 3 8.52 34.17 -40.17
N ARG A 4 8.28 34.23 -38.85
CA ARG A 4 6.97 34.39 -38.20
C ARG A 4 6.57 35.88 -38.03
N SER A 5 6.86 36.74 -39.01
CA SER A 5 6.38 38.13 -39.00
C SER A 5 4.93 38.22 -39.48
N ALA A 6 4.10 39.03 -38.82
CA ALA A 6 2.74 39.35 -39.28
C ALA A 6 2.72 39.93 -40.72
N GLU A 7 3.79 40.61 -41.13
CA GLU A 7 3.96 41.14 -42.50
C GLU A 7 4.05 40.02 -43.56
N ARG A 8 4.21 38.75 -43.15
CA ARG A 8 4.24 37.59 -44.07
C ARG A 8 2.92 36.85 -44.17
N ILE A 9 1.87 37.27 -43.48
CA ILE A 9 0.57 36.60 -43.48
C ILE A 9 -0.36 37.34 -44.45
N ALA A 10 -0.81 36.66 -45.49
CA ALA A 10 -1.66 37.21 -46.53
C ALA A 10 -3.10 36.69 -46.45
N LEU A 11 -4.04 37.56 -46.79
CA LEU A 11 -5.37 37.16 -47.23
C LEU A 11 -5.30 36.79 -48.72
N VAL A 12 -5.81 35.61 -49.07
CA VAL A 12 -5.88 35.12 -50.45
C VAL A 12 -7.34 35.01 -50.87
N GLN A 13 -7.69 35.61 -52.02
CA GLN A 13 -9.04 35.55 -52.59
C GLN A 13 -8.95 35.09 -54.05
N ALA A 14 -9.33 33.84 -54.28
CA ALA A 14 -9.60 33.29 -55.61
C ALA A 14 -11.11 33.00 -55.71
N ALA A 15 -11.53 31.82 -56.16
CA ALA A 15 -12.94 31.39 -56.08
C ALA A 15 -13.44 31.28 -54.63
N ARG A 16 -12.55 30.94 -53.68
CA ARG A 16 -12.78 30.99 -52.24
C ARG A 16 -11.82 31.96 -51.55
N GLN A 17 -12.21 32.41 -50.36
CA GLN A 17 -11.31 33.11 -49.44
C GLN A 17 -10.47 32.10 -48.66
N GLY A 18 -9.20 32.42 -48.48
CA GLY A 18 -8.26 31.67 -47.65
C GLY A 18 -7.15 32.57 -47.11
N SER A 19 -6.11 31.91 -46.61
CA SER A 19 -4.88 32.49 -46.07
C SER A 19 -3.70 32.17 -47.00
N GLY A 20 -2.56 32.83 -46.78
CA GLY A 20 -1.33 32.52 -47.49
C GLY A 20 -0.10 33.03 -46.75
N PHE A 21 1.07 32.47 -47.07
CA PHE A 21 2.34 32.81 -46.44
C PHE A 21 3.35 33.35 -47.46
N LEU A 22 3.94 34.52 -47.19
CA LEU A 22 4.92 35.17 -48.05
C LEU A 22 6.29 34.50 -47.95
N LEU A 23 6.63 33.79 -49.03
CA LEU A 23 7.98 33.30 -49.28
C LEU A 23 8.92 34.45 -49.69
N THR A 24 8.40 35.40 -50.47
CA THR A 24 9.04 36.70 -50.73
C THR A 24 8.02 37.84 -50.57
N SER A 25 8.44 39.09 -50.78
CA SER A 25 7.53 40.26 -50.87
C SER A 25 6.43 40.13 -51.95
N ARG A 26 6.58 39.18 -52.89
CA ARG A 26 5.64 38.94 -54.00
C ARG A 26 5.17 37.48 -54.12
N LEU A 27 5.95 36.52 -53.63
CA LEU A 27 5.69 35.09 -53.80
C LEU A 27 4.98 34.52 -52.56
N VAL A 28 3.80 33.92 -52.75
CA VAL A 28 2.90 33.47 -51.68
C VAL A 28 2.50 32.01 -51.86
N LEU A 29 2.63 31.24 -50.78
CA LEU A 29 2.20 29.84 -50.67
C LEU A 29 0.79 29.76 -50.03
N THR A 30 -0.09 28.90 -50.55
CA THR A 30 -1.50 28.78 -50.11
C THR A 30 -2.10 27.41 -50.52
N SER A 31 -3.39 27.12 -50.26
CA SER A 31 -4.05 25.87 -50.67
C SER A 31 -4.50 25.90 -52.14
N ALA A 32 -4.56 24.72 -52.79
CA ALA A 32 -4.99 24.59 -54.18
C ALA A 32 -6.52 24.57 -54.36
N HIS A 33 -7.28 24.15 -53.36
CA HIS A 33 -8.75 24.14 -53.43
C HIS A 33 -9.37 25.55 -53.43
N LEU A 34 -8.63 26.60 -53.02
CA LEU A 34 -9.15 27.98 -53.06
C LEU A 34 -9.52 28.46 -54.46
N PHE A 35 -8.90 27.86 -55.49
CA PHE A 35 -9.02 28.29 -56.87
C PHE A 35 -10.24 27.73 -57.58
N ASP A 36 -10.68 26.50 -57.29
CA ASP A 36 -11.81 25.79 -57.95
C ASP A 36 -11.87 25.86 -59.51
N GLY A 37 -10.77 26.23 -60.18
CA GLY A 37 -10.70 26.42 -61.64
C GLY A 37 -10.67 27.89 -62.10
N ALA A 38 -10.75 28.86 -61.19
CA ALA A 38 -10.47 30.26 -61.48
C ALA A 38 -8.95 30.51 -61.61
N GLU A 39 -8.57 31.31 -62.62
CA GLU A 39 -7.19 31.77 -62.83
C GLU A 39 -6.91 33.13 -62.16
N ASP A 40 -7.94 33.96 -61.98
CA ASP A 40 -7.87 35.25 -61.30
C ASP A 40 -7.75 35.04 -59.78
N VAL A 41 -6.63 35.49 -59.19
CA VAL A 41 -6.41 35.53 -57.74
C VAL A 41 -5.99 36.92 -57.29
N ARG A 42 -6.46 37.34 -56.12
CA ARG A 42 -6.09 38.58 -55.45
C ARG A 42 -5.44 38.23 -54.12
N VAL A 43 -4.37 38.95 -53.79
CA VAL A 43 -3.57 38.74 -52.58
C VAL A 43 -3.33 40.09 -51.90
N ALA A 44 -3.43 40.13 -50.58
CA ALA A 44 -3.18 41.33 -49.78
C ALA A 44 -2.59 40.97 -48.42
N VAL A 45 -1.61 41.76 -47.96
CA VAL A 45 -1.17 41.76 -46.56
C VAL A 45 -1.81 42.97 -45.87
N PRO A 46 -2.61 42.80 -44.80
CA PRO A 46 -3.14 43.91 -44.02
C PRO A 46 -2.02 44.82 -43.48
N GLY A 47 -2.13 46.13 -43.74
CA GLY A 47 -1.06 47.09 -43.43
C GLY A 47 0.06 47.18 -44.47
N GLY A 48 0.05 46.31 -45.50
CA GLY A 48 0.93 46.36 -46.66
C GLY A 48 0.51 47.37 -47.73
N THR A 49 0.92 47.13 -48.98
CA THR A 49 0.74 48.07 -50.11
C THR A 49 -0.68 48.14 -50.66
N GLY A 50 -1.57 47.23 -50.25
CA GLY A 50 -2.92 47.07 -50.78
C GLY A 50 -3.16 45.71 -51.45
N VAL A 51 -4.22 45.62 -52.25
CA VAL A 51 -4.62 44.38 -52.93
C VAL A 51 -3.92 44.27 -54.29
N GLN A 52 -3.07 43.27 -54.45
CA GLN A 52 -2.42 42.95 -55.72
C GLN A 52 -3.20 41.86 -56.47
N ARG A 53 -3.12 41.85 -57.80
CA ARG A 53 -3.45 40.65 -58.59
C ARG A 53 -2.26 39.68 -58.54
N GLY A 54 -2.55 38.40 -58.44
CA GLY A 54 -1.56 37.33 -58.48
C GLY A 54 -1.63 36.51 -59.77
N ARG A 55 -0.49 35.94 -60.16
CA ARG A 55 -0.33 34.92 -61.20
C ARG A 55 -0.08 33.58 -60.53
N LEU A 56 -0.86 32.56 -60.86
CA LEU A 56 -0.62 31.19 -60.41
C LEU A 56 0.63 30.62 -61.11
N LEU A 57 1.64 30.18 -60.35
CA LEU A 57 2.88 29.61 -60.87
C LEU A 57 2.90 28.07 -60.78
N TRP A 58 2.36 27.53 -59.70
CA TRP A 58 2.22 26.08 -59.48
C TRP A 58 0.96 25.80 -58.67
N ARG A 59 0.32 24.66 -58.92
CA ARG A 59 -0.87 24.19 -58.20
C ARG A 59 -0.93 22.67 -58.27
N ARG A 60 -1.14 22.02 -57.12
CA ARG A 60 -1.38 20.59 -57.03
C ARG A 60 -2.53 20.32 -56.06
N HIS A 61 -3.57 19.66 -56.55
CA HIS A 61 -4.80 19.29 -55.82
C HIS A 61 -5.14 17.84 -56.15
N ASP A 62 -4.62 16.92 -55.33
CA ASP A 62 -4.88 15.49 -55.36
C ASP A 62 -5.02 14.95 -53.92
N GLU A 63 -5.09 13.62 -53.75
CA GLU A 63 -5.28 12.99 -52.43
C GLU A 63 -4.11 13.26 -51.46
N ILE A 64 -2.91 13.53 -51.98
CA ILE A 64 -1.64 13.67 -51.25
C ILE A 64 -1.28 15.15 -51.04
N SER A 65 -1.62 16.02 -52.00
CA SER A 65 -1.23 17.44 -52.00
C SER A 65 -2.38 18.38 -52.35
N ASP A 66 -2.54 19.43 -51.55
CA ASP A 66 -3.48 20.54 -51.75
C ASP A 66 -2.77 21.88 -51.48
N ALA A 67 -1.94 22.31 -52.43
CA ALA A 67 -1.12 23.51 -52.30
C ALA A 67 -0.90 24.23 -53.64
N ALA A 68 -0.72 25.54 -53.58
CA ALA A 68 -0.54 26.44 -54.71
C ALA A 68 0.45 27.56 -54.41
N LEU A 69 1.14 28.03 -55.44
CA LEU A 69 2.17 29.06 -55.40
C LEU A 69 1.78 30.23 -56.32
N VAL A 70 1.71 31.44 -55.78
CA VAL A 70 1.20 32.65 -56.44
C VAL A 70 2.24 33.76 -56.43
N GLU A 71 2.44 34.44 -57.55
CA GLU A 71 3.27 35.65 -57.67
C GLU A 71 2.40 36.90 -57.82
N ALA A 72 2.48 37.84 -56.88
CA ALA A 72 1.82 39.14 -56.96
C ALA A 72 2.46 40.06 -58.02
N ALA A 73 1.63 40.85 -58.70
CA ALA A 73 2.06 41.79 -59.76
C ALA A 73 2.99 42.92 -59.28
N GLY A 74 2.99 43.21 -57.98
CA GLY A 74 3.92 44.11 -57.29
C GLY A 74 4.09 43.66 -55.84
N ASP A 75 5.04 44.26 -55.12
CA ASP A 75 5.27 43.94 -53.70
C ASP A 75 3.99 44.12 -52.87
N LEU A 76 3.76 43.19 -51.95
CA LEU A 76 2.62 43.17 -51.01
C LEU A 76 2.93 43.94 -49.73
N VAL A 77 4.21 44.10 -49.39
CA VAL A 77 4.71 44.76 -48.17
C VAL A 77 5.47 46.03 -48.52
N ALA A 78 5.42 47.03 -47.64
CA ALA A 78 6.07 48.32 -47.86
C ALA A 78 7.61 48.27 -47.81
N ASP A 79 8.18 47.24 -47.19
CA ASP A 79 9.62 46.98 -47.14
C ASP A 79 9.91 45.54 -47.59
N PRO A 80 10.28 45.34 -48.87
CA PRO A 80 10.62 44.01 -49.40
C PRO A 80 11.78 43.33 -48.70
N ALA A 81 12.69 44.07 -48.03
CA ALA A 81 13.86 43.49 -47.37
C ALA A 81 13.51 42.67 -46.11
N LYS A 82 12.28 42.75 -45.60
CA LYS A 82 11.76 41.91 -44.51
C LYS A 82 11.24 40.55 -44.99
N CYS A 83 10.80 40.49 -46.24
CA CYS A 83 10.19 39.30 -46.85
C CYS A 83 11.15 38.65 -47.83
N ARG A 84 12.28 38.12 -47.32
CA ARG A 84 13.26 37.35 -48.10
C ARG A 84 13.03 35.86 -47.91
N ILE A 85 13.23 35.07 -48.96
CA ILE A 85 13.10 33.61 -48.89
C ILE A 85 14.19 32.96 -48.01
N ALA A 86 15.37 33.56 -47.93
CA ALA A 86 16.49 33.08 -47.11
C ALA A 86 16.30 33.28 -45.59
N ASP A 87 15.21 33.91 -45.13
CA ASP A 87 14.83 33.93 -43.70
C ASP A 87 13.96 32.71 -43.32
N ILE A 88 13.67 31.77 -44.25
CA ILE A 88 12.73 30.65 -44.04
C ILE A 88 13.49 29.32 -43.96
N ALA A 89 13.39 28.63 -42.83
CA ALA A 89 13.82 27.24 -42.68
C ALA A 89 12.69 26.29 -43.12
N TRP A 90 13.04 25.27 -43.92
CA TRP A 90 12.08 24.30 -44.47
C TRP A 90 12.27 22.96 -43.77
N GLY A 91 11.22 22.45 -43.12
CA GLY A 91 11.30 21.29 -42.23
C GLY A 91 10.55 20.06 -42.72
N ARG A 92 11.11 18.87 -42.47
CA ARG A 92 10.41 17.59 -42.50
C ARG A 92 10.38 16.98 -41.10
N ILE A 93 9.20 16.73 -40.55
CA ILE A 93 9.04 15.93 -39.33
C ILE A 93 9.29 14.45 -39.68
N ALA A 94 10.11 13.76 -38.88
CA ALA A 94 10.37 12.33 -39.00
C ALA A 94 9.84 11.55 -37.78
N GLY A 95 9.45 10.29 -38.01
CA GLY A 95 8.81 9.44 -37.00
C GLY A 95 7.32 9.74 -36.79
N LEU A 96 6.70 9.03 -35.84
CA LEU A 96 5.25 9.11 -35.55
C LEU A 96 4.93 9.80 -34.21
N ALA A 97 5.95 10.18 -33.43
CA ALA A 97 5.80 10.85 -32.15
C ALA A 97 5.03 12.17 -32.30
N ALA A 98 4.25 12.54 -31.28
CA ALA A 98 3.55 13.82 -31.24
C ALA A 98 4.50 14.99 -31.01
N TRP A 99 4.13 16.16 -31.52
CA TRP A 99 4.90 17.41 -31.46
C TRP A 99 4.01 18.54 -30.94
N GLU A 100 4.30 19.01 -29.73
CA GLU A 100 3.56 20.10 -29.10
C GLU A 100 4.01 21.48 -29.62
N ASN A 101 3.26 22.52 -29.25
CA ASN A 101 3.57 23.92 -29.59
C ASN A 101 3.79 24.17 -31.10
N CYS A 102 3.12 23.38 -31.93
CA CYS A 102 3.03 23.62 -33.37
C CYS A 102 1.92 24.66 -33.63
N GLU A 103 2.16 25.58 -34.57
CA GLU A 103 1.27 26.72 -34.78
C GLU A 103 0.94 26.96 -36.25
N ALA A 104 -0.28 27.44 -36.52
CA ALA A 104 -0.68 27.96 -37.81
C ALA A 104 -1.50 29.25 -37.65
N ILE A 105 -1.09 30.31 -38.36
CA ILE A 105 -1.68 31.65 -38.27
C ILE A 105 -2.30 32.03 -39.63
N GLY A 106 -3.52 32.53 -39.62
CA GLY A 106 -4.27 32.89 -40.83
C GLY A 106 -5.44 33.82 -40.58
N TYR A 107 -6.26 34.03 -41.61
CA TYR A 107 -7.45 34.88 -41.60
C TYR A 107 -8.72 34.02 -41.72
N PRO A 108 -9.29 33.52 -40.60
CA PRO A 108 -10.56 32.84 -40.64
C PRO A 108 -11.68 33.86 -40.92
N ARG A 109 -12.69 33.44 -41.66
CA ARG A 109 -13.82 34.27 -42.11
C ARG A 109 -14.58 34.96 -40.97
N ILE A 110 -14.57 34.39 -39.76
CA ILE A 110 -15.16 35.01 -38.57
C ILE A 110 -14.48 36.34 -38.16
N SER A 111 -13.22 36.58 -38.54
CA SER A 111 -12.56 37.87 -38.33
C SER A 111 -12.98 38.95 -39.34
N LEU A 112 -13.66 38.56 -40.43
CA LEU A 112 -14.12 39.47 -41.50
C LEU A 112 -15.43 40.17 -41.13
N GLN A 113 -15.38 41.08 -40.15
CA GLN A 113 -16.53 41.93 -39.82
C GLN A 113 -16.72 43.05 -40.85
N GLU A 114 -17.95 43.21 -41.35
CA GLU A 114 -18.28 44.19 -42.39
C GLU A 114 -17.91 45.62 -41.96
N GLY A 115 -17.17 46.34 -42.82
CA GLY A 115 -16.66 47.68 -42.54
C GLY A 115 -15.41 47.75 -41.63
N LYS A 116 -14.91 46.63 -41.11
CA LYS A 116 -13.64 46.56 -40.34
C LYS A 116 -12.51 45.95 -41.19
N ARG A 117 -11.29 45.96 -40.65
CA ARG A 117 -10.15 45.23 -41.24
C ARG A 117 -10.22 43.76 -40.84
N PRO A 118 -9.76 42.82 -41.69
CA PRO A 118 -9.49 41.45 -41.29
C PRO A 118 -8.49 41.41 -40.13
N ASP A 119 -8.65 40.43 -39.24
CA ASP A 119 -7.70 40.15 -38.16
C ASP A 119 -7.21 38.70 -38.20
N THR A 120 -6.03 38.43 -37.66
CA THR A 120 -5.45 37.07 -37.65
C THR A 120 -5.94 36.24 -36.49
N GLU A 121 -6.06 34.93 -36.71
CA GLU A 121 -6.26 33.94 -35.65
C GLU A 121 -5.08 32.94 -35.65
N GLN A 122 -4.68 32.49 -34.47
CA GLN A 122 -3.54 31.58 -34.27
C GLN A 122 -4.01 30.26 -33.64
N ILE A 123 -3.98 29.19 -34.43
CA ILE A 123 -4.17 27.83 -33.93
C ILE A 123 -2.83 27.38 -33.34
N VAL A 124 -2.79 27.13 -32.02
CA VAL A 124 -1.69 26.43 -31.34
C VAL A 124 -2.17 25.04 -30.97
N GLY A 125 -1.32 24.03 -31.12
CA GLY A 125 -1.73 22.65 -30.88
C GLY A 125 -0.63 21.60 -30.90
N THR A 126 -1.06 20.37 -30.71
CA THR A 126 -0.21 19.19 -30.81
C THR A 126 -0.36 18.57 -32.19
N LEU A 127 0.70 18.66 -32.99
CA LEU A 127 0.84 17.96 -34.26
C LEU A 127 0.99 16.46 -34.00
N LYS A 128 0.22 15.65 -34.72
CA LYS A 128 0.18 14.18 -34.57
C LYS A 128 0.51 13.50 -35.91
N PRO A 129 1.79 13.27 -36.25
CA PRO A 129 2.21 12.71 -37.55
C PRO A 129 1.67 11.31 -37.86
N GLY A 130 1.29 10.52 -36.84
CA GLY A 130 0.58 9.25 -37.03
C GLY A 130 -0.91 9.37 -37.39
N SER A 131 -1.52 10.55 -37.26
CA SER A 131 -2.91 10.80 -37.66
C SER A 131 -2.99 11.16 -39.15
N SER A 132 -4.05 10.70 -39.84
CA SER A 132 -4.20 10.81 -41.31
C SER A 132 -3.02 10.24 -42.13
N LEU A 133 -2.21 9.33 -41.56
CA LEU A 133 -1.01 8.73 -42.18
C LEU A 133 -1.28 8.14 -43.57
N LEU A 134 -2.41 7.45 -43.77
CA LEU A 134 -2.80 6.86 -45.07
C LEU A 134 -3.07 7.90 -46.17
N ARG A 135 -3.21 9.19 -45.82
CA ARG A 135 -3.35 10.32 -46.76
C ARG A 135 -2.06 11.15 -46.90
N GLY A 136 -0.99 10.81 -46.16
CA GLY A 136 0.24 11.59 -46.12
C GLY A 136 0.06 13.01 -45.56
N ARG A 137 -0.99 13.26 -44.77
CA ARG A 137 -1.31 14.58 -44.20
C ARG A 137 -0.88 14.69 -42.75
N TYR A 138 -0.48 15.89 -42.35
CA TYR A 138 -0.31 16.25 -40.95
C TYR A 138 -1.66 16.64 -40.34
N VAL A 139 -1.86 16.34 -39.06
CA VAL A 139 -3.02 16.76 -38.27
C VAL A 139 -2.52 17.55 -37.06
N LEU A 140 -3.05 18.75 -36.86
CA LEU A 140 -2.84 19.58 -35.68
C LEU A 140 -4.10 19.51 -34.80
N ASP A 141 -3.97 18.94 -33.61
CA ASP A 141 -5.01 18.98 -32.58
C ASP A 141 -4.93 20.32 -31.85
N SER A 142 -5.99 21.14 -31.94
CA SER A 142 -6.05 22.44 -31.28
C SER A 142 -6.00 22.28 -29.76
N ALA A 143 -5.16 23.07 -29.08
CA ALA A 143 -5.14 23.16 -27.61
C ALA A 143 -6.38 23.89 -27.04
N HIS A 144 -7.22 24.46 -27.91
CA HIS A 144 -8.38 25.29 -27.56
C HIS A 144 -9.62 24.88 -28.36
N SER A 145 -10.81 25.10 -27.78
CA SER A 145 -12.08 24.92 -28.49
C SER A 145 -12.12 25.77 -29.77
N PRO A 146 -12.68 25.27 -30.88
CA PRO A 146 -12.79 26.04 -32.11
C PRO A 146 -13.75 27.23 -31.96
N PRO A 147 -13.59 28.29 -32.79
CA PRO A 147 -14.49 29.44 -32.77
C PRO A 147 -15.94 29.05 -33.13
N PRO A 148 -16.94 29.86 -32.75
CA PRO A 148 -18.34 29.60 -33.09
C PRO A 148 -18.59 29.68 -34.61
N HIS A 149 -19.62 28.99 -35.09
CA HIS A 149 -19.98 28.99 -36.52
C HIS A 149 -20.50 30.37 -36.98
N ALA A 150 -19.86 30.97 -37.99
CA ALA A 150 -20.28 32.27 -38.54
C ALA A 150 -21.52 32.17 -39.45
N ASP A 151 -21.50 31.25 -40.43
CA ASP A 151 -22.54 31.11 -41.47
C ASP A 151 -23.47 29.89 -41.25
N GLY A 152 -23.64 29.45 -40.01
CA GLY A 152 -24.55 28.37 -39.60
C GLY A 152 -23.90 26.98 -39.40
N PRO A 153 -24.66 25.99 -38.88
CA PRO A 153 -24.12 24.76 -38.27
C PRO A 153 -23.53 23.74 -39.26
N SER A 154 -23.52 24.02 -40.56
CA SER A 154 -22.86 23.21 -41.60
C SER A 154 -21.62 23.88 -42.19
N ALA A 155 -21.32 25.13 -41.82
CA ALA A 155 -20.12 25.84 -42.24
C ALA A 155 -18.98 25.61 -41.24
N SER A 156 -17.76 25.37 -41.74
CA SER A 156 -16.56 25.29 -40.91
C SER A 156 -16.31 26.63 -40.20
N PRO A 157 -16.06 26.63 -38.87
CA PRO A 157 -15.67 27.85 -38.15
C PRO A 157 -14.24 28.28 -38.51
N TRP A 158 -13.41 27.37 -39.04
CA TRP A 158 -12.07 27.63 -39.57
C TRP A 158 -12.06 28.01 -41.06
N GLN A 159 -13.21 28.16 -41.71
CA GLN A 159 -13.29 28.58 -43.11
C GLN A 159 -12.47 29.87 -43.31
N GLY A 160 -11.48 29.85 -44.20
CA GLY A 160 -10.51 30.94 -44.40
C GLY A 160 -9.08 30.62 -43.90
N MET A 161 -8.90 29.65 -42.99
CA MET A 161 -7.57 29.20 -42.55
C MET A 161 -6.81 28.39 -43.62
N SER A 162 -7.52 27.84 -44.62
CA SER A 162 -6.92 27.15 -45.77
C SER A 162 -5.82 28.01 -46.41
N GLY A 163 -4.60 27.51 -46.44
CA GLY A 163 -3.41 28.17 -46.95
C GLY A 163 -2.53 28.84 -45.90
N ALA A 164 -2.92 28.81 -44.61
CA ALA A 164 -2.05 29.20 -43.51
C ALA A 164 -0.81 28.30 -43.44
N ALA A 165 0.35 28.88 -43.12
CA ALA A 165 1.58 28.14 -42.90
C ALA A 165 1.58 27.47 -41.52
N LEU A 166 1.97 26.20 -41.47
CA LEU A 166 2.14 25.40 -40.25
C LEU A 166 3.62 25.33 -39.88
N PHE A 167 3.96 25.69 -38.63
CA PHE A 167 5.32 25.73 -38.11
C PHE A 167 5.53 24.77 -36.93
N ALA A 168 6.73 24.22 -36.83
CA ALA A 168 7.27 23.55 -35.65
C ALA A 168 8.64 24.16 -35.34
N GLY A 169 8.74 24.93 -34.26
CA GLY A 169 9.87 25.84 -34.06
C GLY A 169 10.04 26.82 -35.24
N GLU A 170 11.27 27.16 -35.61
CA GLU A 170 11.55 28.07 -36.73
C GLU A 170 11.28 27.45 -38.12
N TYR A 171 10.97 26.15 -38.19
CA TYR A 171 10.75 25.43 -39.44
C TYR A 171 9.31 25.55 -39.94
N LEU A 172 9.14 26.01 -41.17
CA LEU A 172 7.93 25.78 -41.96
C LEU A 172 7.84 24.28 -42.27
N ILE A 173 6.78 23.61 -41.80
CA ILE A 173 6.60 22.16 -41.98
C ILE A 173 5.38 21.79 -42.83
N GLY A 174 4.44 22.71 -43.07
CA GLY A 174 3.29 22.42 -43.92
C GLY A 174 2.37 23.61 -44.24
N VAL A 175 1.29 23.32 -44.97
CA VAL A 175 0.25 24.28 -45.37
C VAL A 175 -1.12 23.72 -44.96
N VAL A 176 -1.86 24.44 -44.13
CA VAL A 176 -3.22 24.06 -43.68
C VAL A 176 -4.13 23.92 -44.90
N CYS A 177 -4.89 22.82 -44.99
CA CYS A 177 -5.71 22.49 -46.17
C CYS A 177 -7.17 22.11 -45.85
N GLY A 178 -7.55 22.01 -44.57
CA GLY A 178 -8.96 21.85 -44.18
C GLY A 178 -9.13 21.42 -42.72
N ASP A 179 -10.37 21.22 -42.31
CA ASP A 179 -10.75 20.80 -40.96
C ASP A 179 -11.77 19.64 -40.99
N PRO A 180 -11.52 18.51 -40.32
CA PRO A 180 -12.38 17.34 -40.43
C PRO A 180 -13.60 17.45 -39.50
N VAL A 181 -14.72 17.92 -40.04
CA VAL A 181 -16.03 18.14 -39.38
C VAL A 181 -16.43 17.10 -38.32
N ARG A 182 -16.13 15.80 -38.54
CA ARG A 182 -16.45 14.72 -37.59
C ARG A 182 -15.73 14.81 -36.23
N TRP A 183 -14.70 15.65 -36.10
CA TRP A 183 -13.98 15.92 -34.85
C TRP A 183 -14.42 17.23 -34.18
N GLY A 184 -15.65 17.69 -34.45
CA GLY A 184 -16.21 18.91 -33.86
C GLY A 184 -15.40 20.17 -34.17
N HIS A 185 -14.64 20.18 -35.28
CA HIS A 185 -13.72 21.23 -35.69
C HIS A 185 -12.51 21.47 -34.74
N ALA A 186 -12.24 20.60 -33.76
CA ALA A 186 -11.10 20.73 -32.83
C ALA A 186 -9.72 20.40 -33.45
N ARG A 187 -9.65 20.20 -34.78
CA ARG A 187 -8.46 19.75 -35.52
C ARG A 187 -8.37 20.43 -36.88
N VAL A 188 -7.16 20.64 -37.39
CA VAL A 188 -6.92 21.01 -38.79
C VAL A 188 -5.94 20.05 -39.47
N GLU A 189 -6.19 19.73 -40.74
CA GLU A 189 -5.25 19.00 -41.61
C GLU A 189 -4.32 19.98 -42.33
N ALA A 190 -3.08 19.56 -42.55
CA ALA A 190 -2.08 20.27 -43.35
C ALA A 190 -1.34 19.34 -44.30
N VAL A 191 -0.96 19.86 -45.46
CA VAL A 191 -0.05 19.19 -46.41
C VAL A 191 1.39 19.38 -45.93
N PRO A 192 2.19 18.31 -45.72
CA PRO A 192 3.59 18.44 -45.35
C PRO A 192 4.38 19.15 -46.45
N VAL A 193 5.22 20.12 -46.10
CA VAL A 193 6.00 20.90 -47.07
C VAL A 193 7.03 20.03 -47.81
N SER A 194 7.39 18.88 -47.24
CA SER A 194 8.19 17.84 -47.91
C SER A 194 7.52 17.25 -49.16
N VAL A 195 6.18 17.25 -49.23
CA VAL A 195 5.42 16.85 -50.44
C VAL A 195 5.52 17.91 -51.54
N LEU A 196 5.61 19.19 -51.15
CA LEU A 196 5.75 20.32 -52.07
C LEU A 196 7.17 20.36 -52.64
N VAL A 197 8.20 20.35 -51.78
CA VAL A 197 9.61 20.36 -52.21
C VAL A 197 9.98 19.09 -53.00
N GLY A 198 9.30 17.97 -52.73
CA GLY A 198 9.41 16.74 -53.51
C GLY A 198 8.76 16.77 -54.91
N ASP A 199 8.08 17.85 -55.30
CA ASP A 199 7.52 18.02 -56.66
C ASP A 199 8.50 18.81 -57.55
N PRO A 200 9.08 18.21 -58.61
CA PRO A 200 9.96 18.92 -59.54
C PRO A 200 9.32 20.11 -60.25
N ALA A 201 7.99 20.18 -60.35
CA ALA A 201 7.29 21.35 -60.88
C ALA A 201 7.27 22.52 -59.88
N PHE A 202 7.16 22.23 -58.58
CA PHE A 202 7.30 23.24 -57.52
C PHE A 202 8.75 23.76 -57.44
N GLU A 203 9.75 22.86 -57.47
CA GLU A 203 11.17 23.27 -57.53
C GLU A 203 11.46 24.25 -58.67
N ARG A 204 10.94 23.97 -59.88
CA ARG A 204 11.12 24.85 -61.04
C ARG A 204 10.46 26.21 -60.83
N ALA A 205 9.21 26.25 -60.37
CA ALA A 205 8.50 27.50 -60.11
C ALA A 205 9.22 28.34 -59.02
N MET A 206 9.75 27.70 -57.97
CA MET A 206 10.55 28.35 -56.93
C MET A 206 11.88 28.89 -57.47
N TRP A 207 12.57 28.12 -58.32
CA TRP A 207 13.81 28.55 -58.96
C TRP A 207 13.60 29.72 -59.92
N GLU A 208 12.56 29.67 -60.76
CA GLU A 208 12.23 30.73 -61.73
C GLU A 208 11.74 32.02 -61.06
N ALA A 209 10.99 31.94 -59.94
CA ALA A 209 10.43 33.11 -59.26
C ALA A 209 11.31 33.72 -58.16
N ALA A 210 12.20 32.92 -57.55
CA ALA A 210 13.01 33.35 -56.39
C ALA A 210 14.50 33.01 -56.47
N GLY A 211 14.96 32.27 -57.49
CA GLY A 211 16.37 31.90 -57.65
C GLY A 211 16.91 30.95 -56.58
N VAL A 212 16.03 30.23 -55.87
CA VAL A 212 16.36 29.38 -54.72
C VAL A 212 15.64 28.03 -54.85
N ARG A 213 16.34 26.96 -54.47
CA ARG A 213 15.74 25.64 -54.20
C ARG A 213 15.57 25.48 -52.69
N PRO A 214 14.39 25.13 -52.17
CA PRO A 214 14.22 24.80 -50.76
C PRO A 214 15.00 23.53 -50.38
N GLU A 215 15.83 23.60 -49.35
CA GLU A 215 16.50 22.42 -48.78
C GLU A 215 15.73 21.96 -47.54
N LEU A 216 15.21 20.72 -47.57
CA LEU A 216 14.50 20.14 -46.43
C LEU A 216 15.48 19.74 -45.33
N THR A 217 15.44 20.47 -44.21
CA THR A 217 16.07 20.03 -42.96
C THR A 217 15.16 18.99 -42.31
N GLU A 218 15.72 17.86 -41.86
CA GLU A 218 14.97 16.98 -40.97
C GLU A 218 14.82 17.67 -39.62
N VAL A 219 13.58 17.95 -39.23
CA VAL A 219 13.27 18.45 -37.90
C VAL A 219 13.35 17.25 -36.96
N VAL A 220 14.58 16.92 -36.56
CA VAL A 220 14.85 16.03 -35.45
C VAL A 220 14.25 16.70 -34.22
N ARG A 221 13.38 16.00 -33.47
CA ARG A 221 12.96 16.50 -32.14
C ARG A 221 14.26 16.66 -31.37
N PRO A 222 14.64 17.88 -30.92
CA PRO A 222 15.87 18.01 -30.17
C PRO A 222 15.81 17.01 -29.02
N VAL A 223 16.86 16.20 -28.88
CA VAL A 223 17.06 15.42 -27.66
C VAL A 223 17.50 16.45 -26.63
N GLU A 224 16.50 17.15 -26.09
CA GLU A 224 16.71 18.30 -25.24
C GLU A 224 17.45 17.82 -23.99
N PRO A 225 18.66 18.32 -23.70
CA PRO A 225 19.14 18.27 -22.33
C PRO A 225 18.10 19.05 -21.52
N ALA A 226 17.31 18.30 -20.72
CA ALA A 226 15.95 18.66 -20.32
C ALA A 226 15.76 20.16 -20.11
N VAL A 227 14.89 20.76 -20.93
CA VAL A 227 14.78 22.22 -21.11
C VAL A 227 14.95 22.93 -19.78
N GLN A 228 16.10 23.58 -19.59
CA GLN A 228 16.25 24.51 -18.48
C GLN A 228 15.19 25.59 -18.70
N PRO A 229 14.22 25.75 -17.79
CA PRO A 229 13.26 26.83 -17.91
C PRO A 229 14.04 28.16 -17.92
N PRO A 230 13.47 29.25 -18.47
CA PRO A 230 14.05 30.56 -18.24
C PRO A 230 14.20 30.73 -16.72
N PRO A 231 15.35 31.25 -16.22
CA PRO A 231 15.84 30.98 -14.86
C PRO A 231 14.92 31.44 -13.71
N ASP A 232 13.85 32.18 -14.00
CA ASP A 232 12.86 32.70 -13.08
C ASP A 232 11.42 32.14 -13.29
N SER A 233 11.21 31.08 -14.10
CA SER A 233 9.90 30.42 -14.28
C SER A 233 9.87 28.99 -13.70
N PRO A 234 9.42 28.81 -12.45
CA PRO A 234 9.39 27.51 -11.80
C PRO A 234 8.16 26.66 -12.22
N ALA A 235 8.40 25.49 -12.82
CA ALA A 235 7.37 24.47 -13.01
C ALA A 235 6.88 23.86 -11.66
N PHE A 236 7.75 23.84 -10.66
CA PHE A 236 7.40 23.51 -9.27
C PHE A 236 7.81 24.66 -8.35
N VAL A 237 6.86 25.21 -7.60
CA VAL A 237 7.13 26.33 -6.68
C VAL A 237 7.80 25.79 -5.41
N TRP A 238 9.11 25.96 -5.33
CA TRP A 238 9.92 25.67 -4.14
C TRP A 238 9.89 26.85 -3.18
N GLN A 239 9.58 26.59 -1.90
CA GLN A 239 9.55 27.60 -0.84
C GLN A 239 10.22 27.09 0.44
N PRO A 240 10.81 27.95 1.30
CA PRO A 240 11.39 27.50 2.56
C PRO A 240 10.32 26.89 3.48
N VAL A 241 10.58 25.72 4.06
CA VAL A 241 9.64 25.01 4.96
C VAL A 241 9.16 25.88 6.11
N ARG A 242 10.05 26.72 6.66
CA ARG A 242 9.72 27.70 7.72
C ARG A 242 8.67 28.75 7.29
N GLU A 243 8.59 29.09 6.01
CA GLU A 243 7.72 30.11 5.41
C GLU A 243 6.44 29.55 4.80
N ALA A 244 6.31 28.21 4.69
CA ALA A 244 5.13 27.54 4.15
C ALA A 244 3.82 27.87 4.90
N ASP A 245 2.78 28.23 4.16
CA ASP A 245 1.42 28.44 4.68
C ASP A 245 0.65 27.10 4.76
N PRO A 246 0.14 26.69 5.94
CA PRO A 246 -0.66 25.47 6.10
C PRO A 246 -1.76 25.25 5.05
N ALA A 247 -2.49 26.29 4.66
CA ALA A 247 -3.63 26.13 3.74
C ALA A 247 -3.21 25.85 2.28
N GLY A 248 -1.98 26.21 1.90
CA GLY A 248 -1.36 25.83 0.63
C GLY A 248 -0.92 24.36 0.55
N PHE A 249 -0.88 23.64 1.69
CA PHE A 249 -0.42 22.26 1.81
C PHE A 249 -1.54 21.28 2.18
N GLY A 250 -2.79 21.59 1.81
CA GLY A 250 -3.97 20.73 1.98
C GLY A 250 -4.69 20.83 3.34
N ILE A 251 -4.10 21.54 4.32
CA ILE A 251 -4.66 21.60 5.67
C ILE A 251 -5.98 22.37 5.67
N HIS A 252 -7.07 21.67 6.03
CA HIS A 252 -8.42 22.22 6.07
C HIS A 252 -8.52 23.50 6.93
N ARG A 253 -9.31 24.45 6.43
CA ARG A 253 -9.73 25.63 7.20
C ARG A 253 -10.65 25.22 8.35
N ALA A 254 -10.52 25.88 9.49
CA ALA A 254 -11.45 25.78 10.61
C ALA A 254 -12.57 26.84 10.48
N PRO A 255 -13.70 26.71 11.21
CA PRO A 255 -14.75 27.71 11.22
C PRO A 255 -14.23 29.12 11.55
N ALA A 256 -14.90 30.15 11.04
CA ALA A 256 -14.52 31.53 11.29
C ALA A 256 -14.77 31.91 12.77
N ALA A 257 -13.75 32.46 13.44
CA ALA A 257 -13.85 33.03 14.78
C ALA A 257 -13.19 34.42 14.83
N PRO A 258 -13.83 35.46 15.40
CA PRO A 258 -13.26 36.81 15.43
C PRO A 258 -11.89 36.85 16.13
N GLY A 259 -10.87 37.37 15.44
CA GLY A 259 -9.50 37.46 15.96
C GLY A 259 -8.61 36.22 15.74
N HIS A 260 -9.13 35.14 15.15
CA HIS A 260 -8.39 33.91 14.88
C HIS A 260 -8.13 33.69 13.38
N GLY A 261 -7.03 33.00 13.05
CA GLY A 261 -6.64 32.69 11.67
C GLY A 261 -7.49 31.59 11.00
N GLN A 262 -7.27 31.37 9.71
CA GLN A 262 -8.03 30.38 8.92
C GLN A 262 -7.84 28.93 9.39
N VAL A 263 -6.75 28.63 10.09
CA VAL A 263 -6.48 27.34 10.75
C VAL A 263 -6.39 27.58 12.27
N VAL A 264 -6.59 26.53 13.07
CA VAL A 264 -6.40 26.55 14.53
C VAL A 264 -4.93 26.50 14.94
N GLU A 265 -4.66 26.83 16.20
CA GLU A 265 -3.44 26.43 16.90
C GLU A 265 -3.24 24.91 16.81
N TYR A 266 -2.00 24.45 16.59
CA TYR A 266 -1.70 23.02 16.61
C TYR A 266 -1.60 22.50 18.04
N VAL A 267 -2.35 21.44 18.33
CA VAL A 267 -2.20 20.68 19.57
C VAL A 267 -1.30 19.47 19.29
N PRO A 268 -0.19 19.30 20.02
CA PRO A 268 0.70 18.15 19.84
C PRO A 268 -0.02 16.81 19.99
N ARG A 269 0.29 15.89 19.08
CA ARG A 269 -0.28 14.54 18.94
C ARG A 269 0.69 13.49 19.50
N ALA A 270 0.18 12.32 19.89
CA ALA A 270 1.01 11.24 20.43
C ALA A 270 2.05 10.71 19.42
N VAL A 271 1.71 10.71 18.13
CA VAL A 271 2.60 10.30 17.03
C VAL A 271 3.73 11.30 16.72
N ASP A 272 3.69 12.52 17.29
CA ASP A 272 4.65 13.58 16.95
C ASP A 272 6.11 13.17 17.21
N ALA A 273 6.37 12.39 18.26
CA ALA A 273 7.71 11.89 18.56
C ALA A 273 8.22 10.89 17.50
N GLN A 274 7.34 10.02 17.01
CA GLN A 274 7.68 9.06 15.96
C GLN A 274 7.86 9.76 14.61
N LEU A 275 6.98 10.70 14.24
CA LEU A 275 7.17 11.54 13.06
C LEU A 275 8.53 12.26 13.11
N ASP A 276 8.86 12.87 14.25
CA ASP A 276 10.10 13.61 14.45
C ASP A 276 11.34 12.70 14.38
N GLU A 277 11.29 11.47 14.88
CA GLU A 277 12.36 10.45 14.77
C GLU A 277 12.53 9.96 13.32
N HIS A 278 11.43 9.63 12.65
CA HIS A 278 11.45 9.20 11.24
C HIS A 278 11.97 10.32 10.31
N LEU A 279 11.62 11.58 10.57
CA LEU A 279 12.15 12.71 9.81
C LEU A 279 13.64 12.97 10.09
N ASP A 280 14.13 12.79 11.32
CA ASP A 280 15.57 12.86 11.63
C ASP A 280 16.34 11.78 10.86
N ALA A 281 15.83 10.55 10.80
CA ALA A 281 16.46 9.46 10.04
C ALA A 281 16.50 9.75 8.53
N LEU A 282 15.38 10.23 7.97
CA LEU A 282 15.26 10.58 6.55
C LEU A 282 16.01 11.87 6.16
N ALA A 283 16.45 12.67 7.12
CA ALA A 283 17.09 13.96 6.89
C ALA A 283 18.41 13.82 6.11
N ASP A 284 19.22 12.80 6.40
CA ASP A 284 20.55 12.62 5.81
C ASP A 284 20.57 11.59 4.66
N SER A 285 19.65 10.62 4.65
CA SER A 285 19.54 9.61 3.59
C SER A 285 18.65 10.01 2.41
N GLY A 286 17.66 10.90 2.63
CA GLY A 286 16.45 10.92 1.82
C GLY A 286 15.60 9.67 2.05
N GLY A 287 14.53 9.52 1.27
CA GLY A 287 13.54 8.44 1.45
C GLY A 287 12.11 8.98 1.46
N MET A 288 11.15 8.12 1.82
CA MET A 288 9.72 8.48 1.85
C MET A 288 9.11 8.18 3.21
N LEU A 289 8.34 9.12 3.75
CA LEU A 289 7.49 8.95 4.94
C LEU A 289 6.01 9.07 4.53
N LEU A 290 5.24 8.04 4.85
CA LEU A 290 3.81 7.94 4.59
C LEU A 290 3.03 7.93 5.91
N LEU A 291 2.15 8.92 6.09
CA LEU A 291 1.22 8.97 7.22
C LEU A 291 -0.20 8.59 6.77
N THR A 292 -0.70 7.46 7.26
CA THR A 292 -2.08 7.00 7.02
C THR A 292 -3.03 7.34 8.18
N GLY A 293 -4.31 7.04 8.01
CA GLY A 293 -5.38 7.32 8.97
C GLY A 293 -6.62 7.89 8.28
N ASP A 294 -7.70 8.07 9.03
CA ASP A 294 -9.00 8.46 8.49
C ASP A 294 -8.99 9.87 7.86
N SER A 295 -10.00 10.14 7.02
CA SER A 295 -10.29 11.49 6.53
C SER A 295 -10.53 12.46 7.70
N ALA A 296 -9.99 13.68 7.57
CA ALA A 296 -9.96 14.71 8.61
C ALA A 296 -9.37 14.32 9.99
N ALA A 297 -8.71 13.17 10.15
CA ALA A 297 -8.06 12.77 11.42
C ALA A 297 -6.89 13.68 11.86
N GLY A 298 -6.40 14.54 10.96
CA GLY A 298 -5.31 15.49 11.20
C GLY A 298 -3.97 15.17 10.53
N LYS A 299 -3.91 14.14 9.66
CA LYS A 299 -2.68 13.62 9.01
C LYS A 299 -1.78 14.74 8.49
N THR A 300 -2.31 15.48 7.51
CA THR A 300 -1.68 16.60 6.82
C THR A 300 -1.13 17.63 7.80
N ARG A 301 -1.85 17.92 8.89
CA ARG A 301 -1.37 18.88 9.91
C ARG A 301 -0.24 18.34 10.78
N ALA A 302 -0.32 17.09 11.24
CA ALA A 302 0.71 16.49 12.09
C ALA A 302 2.04 16.34 11.32
N LEU A 303 1.98 15.81 10.08
CA LEU A 303 3.14 15.67 9.21
C LEU A 303 3.76 17.04 8.85
N PHE A 304 2.93 18.07 8.63
CA PHE A 304 3.39 19.42 8.30
C PHE A 304 4.09 20.12 9.47
N GLU A 305 3.58 19.93 10.70
CA GLU A 305 4.22 20.50 11.89
C GLU A 305 5.51 19.77 12.25
N SER A 306 5.58 18.44 12.06
CA SER A 306 6.83 17.69 12.17
C SER A 306 7.85 18.15 11.09
N MET A 307 7.41 18.31 9.84
CA MET A 307 8.23 18.90 8.76
C MET A 307 8.78 20.28 9.16
N ARG A 308 7.96 21.17 9.75
CA ARG A 308 8.43 22.50 10.20
C ARG A 308 9.35 22.46 11.42
N ARG A 309 9.22 21.47 12.31
CA ARG A 309 10.16 21.24 13.42
C ARG A 309 11.52 20.72 12.94
N LYS A 310 11.53 19.78 11.99
CA LYS A 310 12.71 18.98 11.64
C LYS A 310 13.42 19.37 10.35
N LEU A 311 12.67 19.84 9.37
CA LEU A 311 13.14 20.14 8.01
C LEU A 311 13.03 21.65 7.69
N GLY A 312 12.95 22.51 8.73
CA GLY A 312 12.77 23.97 8.61
C GLY A 312 13.90 24.72 7.90
N ASP A 313 15.05 24.05 7.68
CA ASP A 313 16.18 24.52 6.87
C ASP A 313 16.02 24.24 5.36
N ARG A 314 15.04 23.43 4.96
CA ARG A 314 14.88 22.91 3.59
C ARG A 314 13.93 23.75 2.74
N LEU A 315 14.02 23.52 1.43
CA LEU A 315 12.99 23.90 0.47
C LEU A 315 11.97 22.76 0.30
N VAL A 316 10.69 23.11 0.24
CA VAL A 316 9.58 22.19 -0.04
C VAL A 316 8.82 22.64 -1.29
N CYS A 317 8.35 21.69 -2.10
CA CYS A 317 7.29 21.91 -3.08
C CYS A 317 6.11 20.98 -2.82
N ALA A 318 4.89 21.46 -3.09
CA ALA A 318 3.71 20.62 -3.27
C ALA A 318 3.35 20.66 -4.78
N PRO A 319 3.53 19.57 -5.53
CA PRO A 319 3.08 19.48 -6.92
C PRO A 319 1.56 19.62 -7.02
N ASP A 320 1.06 20.10 -8.17
CA ASP A 320 -0.34 19.90 -8.55
C ASP A 320 -0.51 18.39 -8.88
N PRO A 321 -1.58 17.70 -8.45
CA PRO A 321 -1.80 16.29 -8.75
C PRO A 321 -1.81 15.94 -10.25
N ASP A 322 -2.10 16.92 -11.11
CA ASP A 322 -2.06 16.73 -12.56
C ASP A 322 -0.70 17.01 -13.22
N ALA A 323 0.33 17.39 -12.45
CA ALA A 323 1.67 17.66 -12.96
C ALA A 323 2.49 16.38 -13.24
N GLU A 324 3.22 16.37 -14.35
CA GLU A 324 4.18 15.30 -14.68
C GLU A 324 5.34 15.30 -13.66
N LEU A 325 5.32 14.36 -12.71
CA LEU A 325 6.26 14.37 -11.59
C LEU A 325 7.70 13.99 -12.01
N SER A 326 7.90 13.45 -13.22
CA SER A 326 9.20 13.11 -13.79
C SER A 326 10.19 14.30 -13.72
N ALA A 327 9.69 15.51 -13.97
CA ALA A 327 10.46 16.75 -14.03
C ALA A 327 11.06 17.16 -12.68
N LEU A 328 10.58 16.60 -11.55
CA LEU A 328 11.22 16.78 -10.25
C LEU A 328 12.69 16.32 -10.25
N LEU A 329 13.05 15.30 -11.03
CA LEU A 329 14.43 14.79 -11.15
C LEU A 329 15.40 15.77 -11.83
N SER A 330 14.88 16.65 -12.68
CA SER A 330 15.62 17.73 -13.33
C SER A 330 15.73 18.97 -12.44
N CYS A 331 14.72 19.20 -11.60
CA CYS A 331 14.72 20.33 -10.66
C CYS A 331 15.49 20.07 -9.36
N THR A 332 15.64 18.81 -8.93
CA THR A 332 16.30 18.44 -7.66
C THR A 332 17.80 18.21 -7.84
N GLY A 333 18.61 19.23 -7.50
CA GLY A 333 20.07 19.13 -7.38
C GLY A 333 20.51 18.56 -6.02
N GLU A 334 21.79 18.77 -5.66
CA GLU A 334 22.39 18.28 -4.39
C GLU A 334 21.83 18.92 -3.09
N GLU A 335 20.81 19.76 -3.20
CA GLU A 335 20.21 20.48 -2.07
C GLU A 335 19.23 19.61 -1.29
N ARG A 336 19.24 19.77 0.04
CA ARG A 336 18.28 19.13 0.96
C ARG A 336 16.86 19.63 0.68
N ARG A 337 16.04 18.81 0.02
CA ARG A 337 14.72 19.17 -0.50
C ARG A 337 13.63 18.20 -0.07
N VAL A 338 12.40 18.73 -0.02
CA VAL A 338 11.20 18.01 0.40
C VAL A 338 10.13 18.06 -0.70
N VAL A 339 9.53 16.92 -1.04
CA VAL A 339 8.38 16.84 -1.95
C VAL A 339 7.15 16.44 -1.13
N TRP A 340 6.06 17.21 -1.23
CA TRP A 340 4.84 17.03 -0.44
C TRP A 340 3.69 16.50 -1.30
N LEU A 341 3.17 15.34 -0.96
CA LEU A 341 2.11 14.62 -1.69
C LEU A 341 0.92 14.33 -0.76
N ASP A 342 0.05 15.33 -0.56
CA ASP A 342 -1.17 15.17 0.27
C ASP A 342 -2.24 14.37 -0.50
N ASP A 343 -2.86 13.39 0.16
CA ASP A 343 -3.74 12.39 -0.45
C ASP A 343 -3.07 11.67 -1.65
N LEU A 344 -1.96 10.98 -1.37
CA LEU A 344 -1.05 10.29 -2.29
C LEU A 344 -1.72 9.51 -3.44
N HIS A 345 -2.92 8.96 -3.24
CA HIS A 345 -3.68 8.24 -4.27
C HIS A 345 -3.90 9.02 -5.57
N ASP A 346 -3.90 10.36 -5.52
CA ASP A 346 -4.08 11.21 -6.70
C ASP A 346 -2.82 11.28 -7.58
N TYR A 347 -1.64 10.96 -7.04
CA TYR A 347 -0.36 10.91 -7.78
C TYR A 347 0.05 9.49 -8.19
N LEU A 348 -0.68 8.43 -7.79
CA LEU A 348 -0.37 7.03 -8.12
C LEU A 348 -0.88 6.68 -9.53
N ARG A 349 -0.38 7.44 -10.52
CA ARG A 349 -0.67 7.38 -11.96
C ARG A 349 0.59 6.96 -12.72
N SER A 350 0.45 6.49 -13.97
CA SER A 350 1.57 6.08 -14.81
C SER A 350 2.55 7.21 -15.18
N ASP A 351 2.09 8.47 -15.16
CA ASP A 351 2.86 9.71 -15.36
C ASP A 351 3.19 10.46 -14.05
N GLY A 352 2.69 9.94 -12.92
CA GLY A 352 2.83 10.52 -11.60
C GLY A 352 4.02 9.93 -10.82
N LEU A 353 3.78 9.56 -9.57
CA LEU A 353 4.79 8.90 -8.74
C LEU A 353 4.92 7.43 -9.16
N THR A 354 5.94 7.13 -9.95
CA THR A 354 6.39 5.76 -10.24
C THR A 354 7.54 5.36 -9.31
N LEU A 355 7.85 4.06 -9.23
CA LEU A 355 9.00 3.56 -8.45
C LEU A 355 10.33 4.09 -8.96
N SER A 356 10.52 4.10 -10.29
CA SER A 356 11.73 4.62 -10.94
C SER A 356 11.94 6.10 -10.64
N LEU A 357 10.85 6.87 -10.55
CA LEU A 357 10.89 8.25 -10.08
C LEU A 357 11.23 8.34 -8.58
N LEU A 358 10.60 7.51 -7.74
CA LEU A 358 10.84 7.49 -6.31
C LEU A 358 12.31 7.16 -5.98
N ASP A 359 12.88 6.07 -6.51
CA ASP A 359 14.30 5.74 -6.30
C ASP A 359 15.23 6.79 -6.94
N GLY A 360 14.79 7.45 -8.02
CA GLY A 360 15.46 8.63 -8.61
C GLY A 360 15.49 9.87 -7.70
N LEU A 361 14.48 10.06 -6.85
CA LEU A 361 14.43 11.10 -5.82
C LEU A 361 15.23 10.71 -4.57
N ILE A 362 15.12 9.45 -4.13
CA ILE A 362 15.85 8.92 -2.97
C ILE A 362 17.36 8.94 -3.21
N SER A 363 17.82 8.57 -4.42
CA SER A 363 19.25 8.65 -4.79
C SER A 363 19.80 10.08 -4.81
N ARG A 364 18.95 11.10 -4.94
CA ARG A 364 19.27 12.54 -4.79
C ARG A 364 19.15 13.04 -3.34
N ARG A 365 18.87 12.15 -2.36
CA ARG A 365 18.59 12.46 -0.95
C ARG A 365 17.37 13.37 -0.73
N VAL A 366 16.40 13.33 -1.64
CA VAL A 366 15.12 14.03 -1.47
C VAL A 366 14.27 13.31 -0.41
N THR A 367 13.61 14.07 0.45
CA THR A 367 12.62 13.55 1.40
C THR A 367 11.22 13.68 0.81
N VAL A 368 10.53 12.56 0.55
CA VAL A 368 9.14 12.56 0.07
C VAL A 368 8.21 12.40 1.28
N LEU A 369 7.34 13.38 1.51
CA LEU A 369 6.33 13.36 2.58
C LEU A 369 4.95 13.18 1.97
N ALA A 370 4.27 12.11 2.37
CA ALA A 370 2.98 11.75 1.80
C ALA A 370 1.93 11.50 2.90
N THR A 371 0.67 11.84 2.60
CA THR A 371 -0.48 11.39 3.39
C THR A 371 -1.34 10.46 2.55
N LEU A 372 -2.03 9.51 3.18
CA LEU A 372 -3.00 8.64 2.49
C LEU A 372 -4.14 8.28 3.43
N ARG A 373 -5.31 7.95 2.89
CA ARG A 373 -6.46 7.51 3.69
C ARG A 373 -6.37 6.00 3.96
N THR A 374 -6.82 5.55 5.13
CA THR A 374 -6.73 4.14 5.54
C THR A 374 -7.32 3.21 4.48
N GLU A 375 -8.47 3.59 3.93
CA GLU A 375 -9.20 2.86 2.88
C GLU A 375 -8.39 2.69 1.59
N PHE A 376 -7.62 3.70 1.17
CA PHE A 376 -6.76 3.60 -0.03
C PHE A 376 -5.45 2.88 0.26
N TYR A 377 -4.87 3.04 1.46
CA TYR A 377 -3.68 2.29 1.87
C TYR A 377 -3.97 0.79 1.90
N GLU A 378 -5.10 0.40 2.48
CA GLU A 378 -5.59 -0.97 2.42
C GLU A 378 -5.79 -1.38 0.97
N HIS A 379 -6.60 -0.64 0.20
CA HIS A 379 -6.89 -0.96 -1.20
C HIS A 379 -5.67 -1.25 -2.09
N TYR A 380 -4.61 -0.44 -2.01
CA TYR A 380 -3.38 -0.63 -2.79
C TYR A 380 -2.44 -1.71 -2.21
N THR A 381 -2.61 -2.12 -0.96
CA THR A 381 -1.88 -3.28 -0.39
C THR A 381 -2.65 -4.60 -0.54
N ASP A 382 -3.90 -4.53 -0.98
CA ASP A 382 -4.91 -5.60 -1.03
C ASP A 382 -4.91 -6.45 -2.33
N ASP A 383 -3.75 -6.99 -2.70
CA ASP A 383 -3.59 -7.91 -3.85
C ASP A 383 -3.98 -9.36 -3.48
N GLN A 384 -5.28 -9.60 -3.26
CA GLN A 384 -5.85 -10.83 -2.66
C GLN A 384 -5.82 -12.09 -3.55
N ASP A 385 -6.01 -11.97 -4.87
CA ASP A 385 -6.62 -13.03 -5.67
C ASP A 385 -5.64 -13.99 -6.39
N ALA A 386 -4.34 -13.94 -6.04
CA ALA A 386 -3.34 -14.86 -6.59
C ALA A 386 -3.19 -16.12 -5.69
N PRO A 387 -3.26 -17.35 -6.23
CA PRO A 387 -3.20 -18.58 -5.42
C PRO A 387 -1.80 -18.82 -4.83
N SER A 388 -1.65 -18.55 -3.53
CA SER A 388 -0.42 -18.81 -2.76
C SER A 388 -0.18 -20.31 -2.52
N LEU A 389 0.42 -20.99 -3.51
CA LEU A 389 0.71 -22.42 -3.47
C LEU A 389 1.91 -22.75 -2.55
N THR A 390 1.59 -23.01 -1.28
CA THR A 390 2.47 -23.51 -0.20
C THR A 390 3.32 -22.45 0.54
N ARG A 391 4.35 -22.88 1.29
CA ARG A 391 4.84 -22.22 2.51
C ARG A 391 5.63 -20.92 2.25
N GLY A 392 4.90 -19.82 2.11
CA GLY A 392 5.29 -18.50 2.62
C GLY A 392 6.62 -17.93 2.12
N THR A 393 6.74 -17.70 0.81
CA THR A 393 7.61 -16.63 0.21
C THR A 393 7.48 -16.56 -1.31
N ASP A 394 6.76 -17.47 -1.97
CA ASP A 394 6.56 -17.37 -3.43
C ASP A 394 5.87 -16.04 -3.79
N PRO A 395 6.34 -15.36 -4.86
CA PRO A 395 6.04 -13.96 -5.07
C PRO A 395 4.62 -13.73 -5.53
N ARG A 396 3.99 -12.76 -4.85
CA ARG A 396 2.77 -12.09 -5.28
C ARG A 396 3.06 -11.27 -6.54
N LEU A 397 2.02 -10.78 -7.21
CA LEU A 397 2.14 -9.86 -8.34
C LEU A 397 1.79 -8.43 -7.86
N PRO A 398 2.68 -7.74 -7.12
CA PRO A 398 2.30 -6.51 -6.44
C PRO A 398 2.01 -5.38 -7.43
N SER A 399 0.81 -4.81 -7.34
CA SER A 399 0.40 -3.62 -8.11
C SER A 399 1.38 -2.46 -7.94
N SER A 400 1.67 -1.71 -9.03
CA SER A 400 2.63 -0.59 -9.03
C SER A 400 2.40 0.39 -7.86
N PRO A 401 1.15 0.79 -7.52
CA PRO A 401 0.83 1.56 -6.31
C PRO A 401 1.26 0.86 -5.01
N GLY A 402 0.88 -0.40 -4.80
CA GLY A 402 1.20 -1.15 -3.58
C GLY A 402 2.70 -1.35 -3.36
N ARG A 403 3.50 -1.37 -4.43
CA ARG A 403 4.96 -1.40 -4.37
C ARG A 403 5.53 -0.08 -3.82
N ILE A 404 4.98 1.06 -4.24
CA ILE A 404 5.37 2.40 -3.77
C ILE A 404 5.07 2.55 -2.28
N LEU A 405 3.90 2.08 -1.82
CA LEU A 405 3.55 2.10 -0.40
C LEU A 405 4.51 1.25 0.45
N ARG A 406 4.92 0.08 -0.06
CA ARG A 406 5.93 -0.79 0.59
C ARG A 406 7.35 -0.19 0.60
N ARG A 407 7.63 0.85 -0.20
CA ARG A 407 8.92 1.56 -0.23
C ARG A 407 8.98 2.70 0.80
N ALA A 408 7.83 3.14 1.32
CA ALA A 408 7.75 4.20 2.31
C ALA A 408 7.95 3.68 3.75
N GLN A 409 8.59 4.48 4.59
CA GLN A 409 8.42 4.35 6.04
C GLN A 409 6.98 4.71 6.39
N HIS A 410 6.30 3.91 7.19
CA HIS A 410 4.86 4.00 7.39
C HIS A 410 4.48 4.23 8.85
N LEU A 411 3.64 5.25 9.10
CA LEU A 411 3.00 5.52 10.38
C LEU A 411 1.50 5.70 10.18
N THR A 412 0.71 5.40 11.23
CA THR A 412 -0.75 5.59 11.24
C THR A 412 -1.13 6.62 12.31
N LEU A 413 -1.96 7.60 11.94
CA LEU A 413 -2.51 8.59 12.85
C LEU A 413 -3.92 8.19 13.31
N GLU A 414 -4.06 7.93 14.60
CA GLU A 414 -5.38 7.71 15.22
C GLU A 414 -6.26 8.97 15.20
N ARG A 415 -7.54 8.77 14.87
CA ARG A 415 -8.54 9.84 14.81
C ARG A 415 -9.11 10.22 16.19
N ILE A 416 -9.15 9.26 17.11
CA ILE A 416 -9.62 9.47 18.48
C ILE A 416 -8.44 9.93 19.33
N TRP A 417 -8.60 11.09 19.96
CA TRP A 417 -7.53 11.70 20.75
C TRP A 417 -7.50 11.09 22.15
N THR A 418 -6.30 10.70 22.58
CA THR A 418 -6.00 10.21 23.92
C THR A 418 -6.32 11.27 24.99
N ASP A 419 -6.49 10.84 26.24
CA ASP A 419 -6.65 11.78 27.36
C ASP A 419 -5.43 12.71 27.54
N GLY A 420 -4.24 12.33 27.05
CA GLY A 420 -3.06 13.20 27.01
C GLY A 420 -3.26 14.37 26.04
N GLU A 421 -3.58 14.06 24.78
CA GLU A 421 -3.83 15.06 23.73
C GLU A 421 -5.03 15.94 24.07
N ARG A 422 -6.10 15.37 24.63
CA ARG A 422 -7.26 16.11 25.13
C ARG A 422 -6.91 17.10 26.26
N ARG A 423 -6.03 16.73 27.20
CA ARG A 423 -5.52 17.63 28.25
C ARG A 423 -4.58 18.71 27.73
N ASN A 424 -3.94 18.50 26.58
CA ASN A 424 -3.19 19.55 25.89
C ASN A 424 -4.15 20.50 25.17
N ALA A 425 -5.13 19.97 24.43
CA ALA A 425 -6.14 20.76 23.72
C ALA A 425 -6.94 21.68 24.65
N SER A 426 -7.29 21.22 25.85
CA SER A 426 -8.04 22.01 26.84
C SER A 426 -7.25 23.17 27.46
N ARG A 427 -6.00 23.39 27.06
CA ARG A 427 -5.18 24.55 27.44
C ARG A 427 -5.15 25.64 26.36
N SER A 428 -5.59 25.34 25.13
CA SER A 428 -5.66 26.33 24.06
C SER A 428 -6.70 27.41 24.37
N ALA A 429 -6.39 28.65 24.00
CA ALA A 429 -7.34 29.76 24.06
C ALA A 429 -8.27 29.84 22.84
N ASP A 430 -8.12 28.98 21.83
CA ASP A 430 -8.95 29.01 20.63
C ASP A 430 -10.37 28.49 20.92
N PRO A 431 -11.43 29.31 20.76
CA PRO A 431 -12.79 28.91 21.10
C PRO A 431 -13.31 27.78 20.21
N ARG A 432 -12.69 27.54 19.05
CA ARG A 432 -13.05 26.47 18.11
C ARG A 432 -12.55 25.11 18.62
N ILE A 433 -11.36 25.08 19.23
CA ILE A 433 -10.83 23.88 19.91
C ILE A 433 -11.67 23.58 21.15
N ALA A 434 -12.06 24.60 21.92
CA ALA A 434 -12.95 24.44 23.06
C ALA A 434 -14.33 23.87 22.68
N GLU A 435 -14.91 24.31 21.56
CA GLU A 435 -16.18 23.77 21.04
C GLU A 435 -16.04 22.34 20.48
N ALA A 436 -14.94 22.07 19.75
CA ALA A 436 -14.64 20.72 19.28
C ALA A 436 -14.50 19.73 20.45
N LEU A 437 -13.81 20.10 21.53
CA LEU A 437 -13.65 19.27 22.74
C LEU A 437 -14.98 18.90 23.40
N ARG A 438 -16.00 19.77 23.35
CA ARG A 438 -17.36 19.47 23.83
C ARG A 438 -18.09 18.43 22.99
N SER A 439 -17.72 18.32 21.72
CA SER A 439 -18.43 17.50 20.70
C SER A 439 -17.68 16.21 20.30
N ASP A 440 -16.37 16.17 20.49
CA ASP A 440 -15.41 15.17 19.99
C ASP A 440 -15.74 13.72 20.37
N ARG A 441 -16.34 13.45 21.55
CA ARG A 441 -16.53 12.10 22.13
C ARG A 441 -17.22 11.04 21.24
N ALA A 442 -17.88 11.42 20.16
CA ALA A 442 -18.47 10.49 19.18
C ALA A 442 -17.82 10.54 17.78
N TYR A 443 -17.05 11.59 17.47
CA TYR A 443 -16.75 11.96 16.07
C TYR A 443 -15.34 12.48 15.78
N GLY A 444 -14.45 12.62 16.77
CA GLY A 444 -13.07 13.09 16.55
C GLY A 444 -12.93 14.62 16.53
N LEU A 445 -11.89 15.15 17.20
CA LEU A 445 -11.68 16.59 17.37
C LEU A 445 -11.33 17.28 16.04
N ALA A 446 -10.38 16.70 15.29
CA ALA A 446 -9.99 17.19 13.98
C ALA A 446 -11.10 16.99 12.92
N GLU A 447 -11.78 15.84 12.96
CA GLU A 447 -12.99 15.53 12.18
C GLU A 447 -14.08 16.61 12.39
N TYR A 448 -14.31 17.07 13.64
CA TYR A 448 -15.25 18.16 13.95
C TYR A 448 -14.78 19.54 13.45
N LEU A 449 -13.48 19.85 13.57
CA LEU A 449 -12.92 21.14 13.10
C LEU A 449 -12.99 21.28 11.57
N ALA A 450 -12.98 20.18 10.82
CA ALA A 450 -13.23 20.16 9.38
C ALA A 450 -14.73 20.25 9.00
N ALA A 451 -15.63 20.45 9.98
CA ALA A 451 -17.09 20.47 9.85
C ALA A 451 -17.75 19.18 9.31
N GLY A 452 -17.01 18.07 9.22
CA GLY A 452 -17.47 16.79 8.66
C GLY A 452 -18.74 16.23 9.32
N PRO A 453 -18.79 16.06 10.65
CA PRO A 453 -19.97 15.58 11.38
C PRO A 453 -21.22 16.44 11.16
N GLN A 454 -21.05 17.74 10.92
CA GLN A 454 -22.12 18.70 10.69
C GLN A 454 -22.69 18.55 9.27
N VAL A 455 -21.83 18.38 8.25
CA VAL A 455 -22.24 18.03 6.88
C VAL A 455 -22.94 16.66 6.85
N LEU A 456 -22.39 15.66 7.55
CA LEU A 456 -22.99 14.32 7.67
C LEU A 456 -24.38 14.36 8.31
N LYS A 457 -24.55 15.15 9.37
CA LYS A 457 -25.85 15.37 10.03
C LYS A 457 -26.84 16.10 9.11
N MET A 458 -26.38 17.08 8.34
CA MET A 458 -27.20 17.77 7.33
C MET A 458 -27.70 16.78 6.27
N TRP A 459 -26.80 16.03 5.63
CA TRP A 459 -27.14 15.05 4.59
C TRP A 459 -28.11 13.97 5.07
N ARG A 460 -27.83 13.30 6.20
CA ARG A 460 -28.74 12.29 6.76
C ARG A 460 -30.11 12.84 7.19
N SER A 461 -30.22 14.15 7.42
CA SER A 461 -31.49 14.79 7.76
C SER A 461 -32.30 15.27 6.55
N ALA A 462 -31.80 15.09 5.32
CA ALA A 462 -32.42 15.60 4.11
C ALA A 462 -33.37 14.60 3.43
N SER A 463 -33.12 13.28 3.53
CA SER A 463 -33.94 12.21 2.94
C SER A 463 -35.27 11.99 3.69
N ARG A 464 -36.18 12.97 3.63
CA ARG A 464 -37.52 12.94 4.23
C ARG A 464 -38.47 13.91 3.54
N VAL A 465 -39.78 13.74 3.78
CA VAL A 465 -40.81 14.69 3.33
C VAL A 465 -40.55 16.08 3.93
N LYS A 466 -40.51 17.12 3.09
CA LYS A 466 -40.04 18.50 3.42
C LYS A 466 -38.58 18.60 3.89
N GLY A 467 -37.74 17.63 3.51
CA GLY A 467 -36.28 17.77 3.52
C GLY A 467 -35.77 18.22 2.15
N ASN A 468 -34.61 17.69 1.76
CA ASN A 468 -33.99 17.89 0.45
C ASN A 468 -33.56 16.52 -0.13
N PRO A 469 -34.52 15.63 -0.42
CA PRO A 469 -34.22 14.25 -0.83
C PRO A 469 -33.52 14.15 -2.19
N ARG A 470 -33.76 15.06 -3.14
CA ARG A 470 -33.03 15.08 -4.42
C ARG A 470 -31.59 15.56 -4.21
N GLY A 471 -31.38 16.61 -3.40
CA GLY A 471 -30.04 17.05 -3.01
C GLY A 471 -29.26 15.94 -2.28
N ALA A 472 -29.94 15.18 -1.42
CA ALA A 472 -29.34 14.02 -0.74
C ALA A 472 -28.95 12.89 -1.71
N ALA A 473 -29.73 12.69 -2.78
CA ALA A 473 -29.46 11.71 -3.83
C ALA A 473 -28.29 12.11 -4.74
N LEU A 474 -28.16 13.39 -5.11
CA LEU A 474 -26.98 13.93 -5.81
C LEU A 474 -25.69 13.67 -4.99
N VAL A 475 -25.74 13.95 -3.68
CA VAL A 475 -24.61 13.69 -2.76
C VAL A 475 -24.27 12.20 -2.70
N ALA A 476 -25.27 11.31 -2.62
CA ALA A 476 -25.06 9.86 -2.59
C ALA A 476 -24.41 9.35 -3.89
N ALA A 477 -24.95 9.76 -5.04
CA ALA A 477 -24.41 9.43 -6.36
C ALA A 477 -22.95 9.88 -6.53
N ALA A 478 -22.61 11.12 -6.12
CA ALA A 478 -21.25 11.63 -6.19
C ALA A 478 -20.28 10.87 -5.27
N ILE A 479 -20.70 10.51 -4.05
CA ILE A 479 -19.88 9.72 -3.12
C ILE A 479 -19.54 8.36 -3.71
N ASP A 480 -20.55 7.61 -4.16
CA ASP A 480 -20.34 6.25 -4.65
C ASP A 480 -19.61 6.24 -6.00
N LEU A 481 -19.80 7.25 -6.86
CA LEU A 481 -19.01 7.41 -8.07
C LEU A 481 -17.52 7.67 -7.75
N VAL A 482 -17.19 8.56 -6.81
CA VAL A 482 -15.78 8.72 -6.34
C VAL A 482 -15.24 7.43 -5.72
N ARG A 483 -16.06 6.66 -4.99
CA ARG A 483 -15.65 5.36 -4.42
C ARG A 483 -15.25 4.32 -5.48
N THR A 484 -15.63 4.48 -6.75
CA THR A 484 -15.11 3.61 -7.85
C THR A 484 -13.70 3.96 -8.31
N GLY A 485 -13.16 5.15 -7.97
CA GLY A 485 -11.79 5.56 -8.30
C GLY A 485 -11.63 6.53 -9.48
N VAL A 486 -12.73 7.03 -10.09
CA VAL A 486 -12.71 7.93 -11.28
C VAL A 486 -12.15 9.35 -11.05
N GLY A 487 -11.43 9.59 -9.95
CA GLY A 487 -11.03 10.93 -9.52
C GLY A 487 -12.18 11.71 -8.87
N SER A 488 -11.87 12.92 -8.40
CA SER A 488 -12.79 13.73 -7.56
C SER A 488 -13.42 14.93 -8.25
N ALA A 489 -13.12 15.16 -9.53
CA ALA A 489 -13.66 16.26 -10.34
C ALA A 489 -14.81 15.77 -11.25
N LEU A 490 -15.97 15.45 -10.66
CA LEU A 490 -17.08 14.83 -11.39
C LEU A 490 -17.81 15.84 -12.31
N PRO A 491 -18.15 15.48 -13.56
CA PRO A 491 -19.06 16.28 -14.38
C PRO A 491 -20.49 16.17 -13.83
N PRO A 492 -21.27 17.28 -13.78
CA PRO A 492 -22.59 17.30 -13.14
C PRO A 492 -23.57 16.31 -13.78
N GLU A 493 -23.51 16.11 -15.10
CA GLU A 493 -24.42 15.24 -15.85
C GLU A 493 -24.28 13.76 -15.45
N ALA A 494 -23.11 13.34 -14.93
CA ALA A 494 -22.89 11.98 -14.43
C ALA A 494 -23.52 11.76 -13.05
N VAL A 495 -23.39 12.77 -12.17
CA VAL A 495 -24.10 12.78 -10.87
C VAL A 495 -25.60 12.78 -11.11
N GLU A 496 -26.08 13.57 -12.07
CA GLU A 496 -27.50 13.62 -12.46
C GLU A 496 -28.02 12.32 -13.08
N ARG A 497 -27.24 11.60 -13.89
CA ARG A 497 -27.63 10.27 -14.40
C ARG A 497 -27.83 9.25 -13.28
N LEU A 498 -27.00 9.29 -12.24
CA LEU A 498 -27.08 8.35 -11.12
C LEU A 498 -28.13 8.73 -10.06
N HIS A 499 -28.41 10.03 -9.86
CA HIS A 499 -29.21 10.47 -8.71
C HIS A 499 -30.64 9.92 -8.67
N GLU A 500 -31.24 9.57 -9.81
CA GLU A 500 -32.61 9.03 -9.84
C GLU A 500 -32.69 7.65 -9.16
N HIS A 501 -31.69 6.77 -9.35
CA HIS A 501 -31.59 5.49 -8.62
C HIS A 501 -31.58 5.72 -7.10
N TYR A 502 -30.77 6.67 -6.62
CA TYR A 502 -30.65 6.97 -5.19
C TYR A 502 -31.91 7.63 -4.62
N LEU A 503 -32.59 8.47 -5.42
CA LEU A 503 -33.83 9.13 -5.04
C LEU A 503 -34.98 8.11 -4.91
N ASP A 504 -35.14 7.21 -5.88
CA ASP A 504 -36.16 6.16 -5.82
C ASP A 504 -35.88 5.15 -4.70
N ARG A 505 -34.64 4.73 -4.51
CA ARG A 505 -34.21 3.89 -3.38
C ARG A 505 -34.48 4.55 -2.01
N ALA A 506 -34.49 5.89 -1.92
CA ALA A 506 -34.85 6.62 -0.71
C ALA A 506 -36.37 6.75 -0.48
N GLY A 507 -37.20 6.49 -1.51
CA GLY A 507 -38.66 6.62 -1.47
C GLY A 507 -39.29 7.42 -2.63
N GLY A 508 -38.48 7.94 -3.54
CA GLY A 508 -38.90 8.49 -4.83
C GLY A 508 -39.97 9.59 -4.72
N PRO A 509 -41.01 9.57 -5.59
CA PRO A 509 -42.09 10.56 -5.58
C PRO A 509 -42.82 10.72 -4.24
N ALA A 510 -42.82 9.71 -3.36
CA ALA A 510 -43.49 9.79 -2.06
C ALA A 510 -42.85 10.82 -1.11
N LEU A 511 -41.56 11.10 -1.29
CA LEU A 511 -40.84 12.12 -0.51
C LEU A 511 -41.21 13.56 -0.93
N ARG A 512 -41.83 13.74 -2.10
CA ARG A 512 -42.05 15.03 -2.79
C ARG A 512 -40.74 15.80 -2.97
N PRO A 513 -39.82 15.29 -3.82
CA PRO A 513 -38.52 15.92 -4.07
C PRO A 513 -38.64 17.31 -4.68
N GLU A 514 -37.61 18.11 -4.40
CA GLU A 514 -37.37 19.44 -4.92
C GLU A 514 -37.02 19.45 -6.43
N GLY A 515 -36.92 20.65 -7.00
CA GLY A 515 -36.36 20.86 -8.34
C GLY A 515 -34.85 20.57 -8.39
N LEU A 516 -34.31 20.34 -9.59
CA LEU A 516 -32.89 20.02 -9.75
C LEU A 516 -31.97 21.18 -9.36
N ASP A 517 -32.34 22.41 -9.71
CA ASP A 517 -31.62 23.63 -9.31
C ASP A 517 -31.58 23.78 -7.78
N GLU A 518 -32.71 23.58 -7.10
CA GLU A 518 -32.82 23.64 -5.63
C GLU A 518 -32.01 22.52 -4.95
N ALA A 519 -31.91 21.34 -5.59
CA ALA A 519 -31.09 20.23 -5.13
C ALA A 519 -29.59 20.55 -5.20
N TRP A 520 -29.12 21.19 -6.28
CA TRP A 520 -27.75 21.67 -6.43
C TRP A 520 -27.44 22.84 -5.46
N ASP A 521 -28.32 23.83 -5.34
CA ASP A 521 -28.21 24.94 -4.37
C ASP A 521 -28.16 24.46 -2.91
N TRP A 522 -28.85 23.36 -2.60
CA TRP A 522 -28.76 22.70 -1.30
C TRP A 522 -27.43 21.94 -1.13
N ALA A 523 -26.99 21.20 -2.15
CA ALA A 523 -25.78 20.38 -2.11
C ALA A 523 -24.49 21.24 -2.07
N ALA A 524 -24.50 22.41 -2.70
CA ALA A 524 -23.42 23.40 -2.69
C ALA A 524 -23.37 24.25 -1.42
N ARG A 525 -24.33 24.12 -0.50
CA ARG A 525 -24.49 25.00 0.66
C ARG A 525 -23.37 24.82 1.68
N ILE A 526 -22.58 25.87 1.88
CA ILE A 526 -21.44 25.87 2.80
C ILE A 526 -21.92 25.77 4.26
N VAL A 527 -21.42 24.74 4.96
CA VAL A 527 -21.64 24.46 6.39
C VAL A 527 -20.52 25.09 7.21
N LEU A 528 -20.88 25.86 8.24
CA LEU A 528 -19.99 26.57 9.17
C LEU A 528 -18.93 27.50 8.52
N GLY A 529 -19.09 27.83 7.23
CA GLY A 529 -18.09 28.59 6.47
C GLY A 529 -16.85 27.79 6.04
N VAL A 530 -16.89 26.45 6.16
CA VAL A 530 -15.73 25.57 5.90
C VAL A 530 -15.87 24.79 4.60
N THR A 531 -16.95 24.02 4.44
CA THR A 531 -17.14 23.07 3.31
C THR A 531 -18.62 22.76 3.10
N SER A 532 -18.98 22.13 1.99
CA SER A 532 -20.36 21.81 1.56
C SER A 532 -20.50 20.31 1.22
N PRO A 533 -21.72 19.73 1.21
CA PRO A 533 -21.93 18.34 0.80
C PRO A 533 -21.30 17.98 -0.56
N LEU A 534 -21.49 18.85 -1.56
CA LEU A 534 -20.73 18.89 -2.81
C LEU A 534 -19.98 20.22 -2.90
N VAL A 535 -18.69 20.17 -3.25
CA VAL A 535 -17.79 21.32 -3.39
C VAL A 535 -17.55 21.59 -4.88
N PRO A 536 -17.71 22.84 -5.37
CA PRO A 536 -17.47 23.14 -6.77
C PRO A 536 -15.96 23.13 -7.09
N GLY A 537 -15.61 22.46 -8.19
CA GLY A 537 -14.25 22.35 -8.73
C GLY A 537 -13.96 23.32 -9.88
N ARG A 538 -12.81 23.15 -10.54
CA ARG A 538 -12.49 23.86 -11.80
C ARG A 538 -13.39 23.36 -12.94
N GLY A 539 -13.66 24.20 -13.93
CA GLY A 539 -14.39 23.80 -15.15
C GLY A 539 -15.87 23.43 -14.98
N GLY A 540 -16.49 23.70 -13.82
CA GLY A 540 -17.88 23.32 -13.54
C GLY A 540 -18.05 21.90 -12.97
N THR A 541 -16.95 21.23 -12.64
CA THR A 541 -16.95 19.92 -11.97
C THR A 541 -17.35 20.03 -10.49
N TRP A 542 -17.67 18.89 -9.86
CA TRP A 542 -18.07 18.79 -8.46
C TRP A 542 -17.34 17.66 -7.72
N LYS A 543 -16.93 17.95 -6.48
CA LYS A 543 -16.29 17.00 -5.56
C LYS A 543 -17.19 16.72 -4.35
N PRO A 544 -17.51 15.47 -3.99
CA PRO A 544 -18.18 15.17 -2.73
C PRO A 544 -17.28 15.47 -1.53
N CYS A 545 -17.86 15.91 -0.42
CA CYS A 545 -17.14 16.17 0.82
C CYS A 545 -16.38 14.91 1.30
N ASP A 546 -15.05 15.01 1.44
CA ASP A 546 -14.16 13.88 1.76
C ASP A 546 -14.52 13.15 3.06
N TYR A 547 -15.16 13.84 4.01
CA TYR A 547 -15.65 13.22 5.24
C TYR A 547 -16.84 12.28 5.00
N LEU A 548 -17.72 12.60 4.05
CA LEU A 548 -18.86 11.77 3.69
C LEU A 548 -18.39 10.50 2.97
N VAL A 549 -17.42 10.63 2.05
CA VAL A 549 -16.83 9.50 1.32
C VAL A 549 -16.26 8.47 2.31
N SER A 550 -15.45 8.92 3.28
CA SER A 550 -14.89 8.03 4.30
C SER A 550 -15.91 7.59 5.38
N ASP A 551 -16.97 8.33 5.67
CA ASP A 551 -18.05 7.82 6.54
C ASP A 551 -18.85 6.70 5.85
N VAL A 552 -19.04 6.75 4.53
CA VAL A 552 -19.67 5.68 3.75
C VAL A 552 -18.72 4.49 3.59
N ALA A 553 -17.44 4.71 3.24
CA ALA A 553 -16.45 3.64 3.12
C ALA A 553 -16.21 2.88 4.46
N ARG A 554 -16.33 3.56 5.61
CA ARG A 554 -16.31 2.94 6.95
C ARG A 554 -17.56 2.10 7.29
N ARG A 555 -18.56 2.04 6.41
CA ARG A 555 -19.88 1.40 6.64
C ARG A 555 -20.28 0.39 5.57
N SER A 556 -19.85 0.61 4.33
CA SER A 556 -20.13 -0.24 3.18
C SER A 556 -18.87 -0.45 2.35
N ARG A 557 -18.72 -1.67 1.83
CA ARG A 557 -17.58 -2.10 1.03
C ARG A 557 -17.75 -1.79 -0.46
N PRO A 558 -16.70 -1.97 -1.30
CA PRO A 558 -16.81 -1.81 -2.75
C PRO A 558 -17.78 -2.81 -3.42
N ASP A 559 -17.90 -4.03 -2.89
CA ASP A 559 -18.85 -5.06 -3.37
C ASP A 559 -20.34 -4.71 -3.11
N GLU A 560 -20.62 -3.68 -2.30
CA GLU A 560 -21.96 -3.15 -2.05
C GLU A 560 -22.36 -2.01 -3.02
N LEU A 561 -21.48 -1.60 -3.94
CA LEU A 561 -21.75 -0.52 -4.90
C LEU A 561 -22.75 -0.96 -6.00
N PRO A 562 -23.80 -0.17 -6.31
CA PRO A 562 -24.76 -0.51 -7.36
C PRO A 562 -24.12 -0.66 -8.75
N GLU A 563 -24.68 -1.54 -9.58
CA GLU A 563 -24.17 -1.82 -10.93
C GLU A 563 -24.21 -0.59 -11.84
N GLU A 564 -25.21 0.28 -11.66
CA GLU A 564 -25.36 1.53 -12.40
C GLU A 564 -24.16 2.47 -12.20
N VAL A 565 -23.55 2.47 -11.00
CA VAL A 565 -22.38 3.31 -10.67
C VAL A 565 -21.16 2.86 -11.47
N TRP A 566 -20.92 1.55 -11.60
CA TRP A 566 -19.85 1.01 -12.43
C TRP A 566 -20.07 1.31 -13.92
N GLY A 567 -21.32 1.21 -14.39
CA GLY A 567 -21.70 1.57 -15.75
C GLY A 567 -21.52 3.05 -16.09
N GLU A 568 -21.60 3.94 -15.10
CA GLU A 568 -21.30 5.37 -15.26
C GLU A 568 -19.81 5.68 -15.08
N ALA A 569 -19.13 5.00 -14.15
CA ALA A 569 -17.68 5.10 -13.95
C ALA A 569 -16.91 4.83 -15.25
N LEU A 570 -17.29 3.77 -15.98
CA LEU A 570 -16.75 3.43 -17.30
C LEU A 570 -16.93 4.52 -18.37
N ARG A 571 -17.89 5.46 -18.21
CA ARG A 571 -18.14 6.59 -19.13
C ARG A 571 -17.31 7.83 -18.80
N VAL A 572 -17.07 8.10 -17.52
CA VAL A 572 -16.41 9.33 -17.06
C VAL A 572 -14.92 9.16 -16.77
N VAL A 573 -14.44 7.92 -16.61
CA VAL A 573 -13.04 7.64 -16.29
C VAL A 573 -12.10 8.08 -17.41
N ASP A 574 -11.20 9.01 -17.08
CA ASP A 574 -10.06 9.39 -17.90
C ASP A 574 -9.00 8.27 -17.97
N ASP A 575 -8.10 8.36 -18.94
CA ASP A 575 -7.10 7.31 -19.19
C ASP A 575 -6.07 7.16 -18.06
N ALA A 576 -5.86 8.18 -17.22
CA ALA A 576 -4.94 8.11 -16.08
C ALA A 576 -5.57 7.42 -14.86
N ARG A 577 -6.90 7.50 -14.68
CA ARG A 577 -7.64 6.86 -13.57
C ARG A 577 -8.09 5.43 -13.86
N ARG A 578 -8.05 4.95 -15.11
CA ARG A 578 -8.45 3.56 -15.49
C ARG A 578 -7.81 2.47 -14.64
N VAL A 579 -6.52 2.60 -14.30
CA VAL A 579 -5.80 1.60 -13.49
C VAL A 579 -6.34 1.57 -12.06
N LEU A 580 -6.60 2.73 -11.44
CA LEU A 580 -7.24 2.79 -10.12
C LEU A 580 -8.64 2.17 -10.15
N VAL A 581 -9.49 2.55 -11.11
CA VAL A 581 -10.84 1.99 -11.25
C VAL A 581 -10.81 0.47 -11.46
N SER A 582 -9.81 -0.05 -12.18
CA SER A 582 -9.60 -1.49 -12.33
C SER A 582 -9.31 -2.18 -11.00
N THR A 583 -8.45 -1.60 -10.16
CA THR A 583 -8.13 -2.17 -8.86
C THR A 583 -9.35 -2.15 -7.95
N VAL A 584 -10.12 -1.05 -7.89
CA VAL A 584 -11.35 -0.99 -7.08
C VAL A 584 -12.38 -2.00 -7.60
N ALA A 585 -12.54 -2.15 -8.91
CA ALA A 585 -13.41 -3.16 -9.51
C ALA A 585 -12.98 -4.59 -9.16
N ARG A 586 -11.67 -4.90 -9.11
CA ARG A 586 -11.18 -6.21 -8.62
C ARG A 586 -11.64 -6.46 -7.18
N VAL A 587 -11.37 -5.51 -6.27
CA VAL A 587 -11.73 -5.63 -4.84
C VAL A 587 -13.26 -5.62 -4.61
N ALA A 588 -14.04 -5.06 -5.53
CA ALA A 588 -15.50 -5.14 -5.54
C ALA A 588 -16.05 -6.48 -6.08
N GLY A 589 -15.21 -7.45 -6.43
CA GLY A 589 -15.63 -8.72 -7.04
C GLY A 589 -16.14 -8.58 -8.48
N ARG A 590 -15.72 -7.52 -9.19
CA ARG A 590 -16.09 -7.20 -10.59
C ARG A 590 -14.89 -7.30 -11.54
N PRO A 591 -14.33 -8.52 -11.77
CA PRO A 591 -13.22 -8.72 -12.72
C PRO A 591 -13.65 -8.42 -14.17
N ASP A 592 -14.95 -8.44 -14.46
CA ASP A 592 -15.53 -7.96 -15.71
C ASP A 592 -15.28 -6.46 -15.91
N VAL A 593 -15.69 -5.62 -14.95
CA VAL A 593 -15.48 -4.17 -14.99
C VAL A 593 -13.98 -3.83 -14.94
N ALA A 594 -13.20 -4.57 -14.17
CA ALA A 594 -11.75 -4.40 -14.07
C ALA A 594 -11.03 -4.65 -15.42
N LYS A 595 -11.42 -5.70 -16.15
CA LYS A 595 -10.90 -5.94 -17.51
C LYS A 595 -11.42 -4.91 -18.50
N ASP A 596 -12.72 -4.60 -18.47
CA ASP A 596 -13.36 -3.68 -19.41
C ASP A 596 -12.78 -2.25 -19.32
N VAL A 597 -12.49 -1.75 -18.12
CA VAL A 597 -11.89 -0.41 -17.94
C VAL A 597 -10.46 -0.31 -18.46
N LEU A 598 -9.69 -1.41 -18.41
CA LEU A 598 -8.30 -1.48 -18.88
C LEU A 598 -8.16 -1.74 -20.39
N ARG A 599 -9.16 -2.33 -21.07
CA ARG A 599 -9.04 -2.69 -22.51
C ARG A 599 -8.50 -1.57 -23.41
N PRO A 600 -8.89 -0.28 -23.28
CA PRO A 600 -8.34 0.79 -24.12
C PRO A 600 -6.82 0.95 -23.97
N LEU A 601 -6.30 0.83 -22.74
CA LEU A 601 -4.87 0.96 -22.44
C LEU A 601 -4.08 -0.29 -22.83
N VAL A 602 -4.66 -1.48 -22.66
CA VAL A 602 -4.08 -2.77 -23.11
C VAL A 602 -4.00 -2.85 -24.63
N ALA A 603 -4.93 -2.20 -25.35
CA ALA A 603 -4.88 -2.04 -26.81
C ALA A 603 -3.92 -0.93 -27.29
N ALA A 604 -3.46 -0.07 -26.37
CA ALA A 604 -2.46 0.96 -26.60
C ALA A 604 -1.06 0.59 -26.05
N ASP A 605 -0.88 -0.67 -25.63
CA ASP A 605 0.36 -1.21 -25.03
C ASP A 605 0.90 -0.37 -23.84
N ALA A 606 0.01 0.18 -23.01
CA ALA A 606 0.42 0.89 -21.79
C ALA A 606 0.96 -0.11 -20.73
N PRO A 607 2.22 0.01 -20.25
CA PRO A 607 2.84 -1.03 -19.41
C PRO A 607 2.09 -1.33 -18.10
N ASP A 608 1.69 -0.31 -17.33
CA ASP A 608 0.89 -0.52 -16.10
C ASP A 608 -0.42 -1.26 -16.38
N ALA A 609 -1.11 -0.95 -17.49
CA ALA A 609 -2.36 -1.61 -17.83
C ALA A 609 -2.14 -3.07 -18.24
N LEU A 610 -1.05 -3.36 -18.97
CA LEU A 610 -0.63 -4.74 -19.27
C LEU A 610 -0.32 -5.53 -18.00
N VAL A 611 0.37 -4.91 -17.03
CA VAL A 611 0.67 -5.52 -15.72
C VAL A 611 -0.61 -5.82 -14.92
N HIS A 612 -1.53 -4.86 -14.79
CA HIS A 612 -2.76 -5.07 -14.02
C HIS A 612 -3.74 -6.01 -14.73
N PHE A 613 -3.83 -5.98 -16.07
CA PHE A 613 -4.67 -6.91 -16.84
C PHE A 613 -4.10 -8.34 -16.82
N GLY A 614 -2.79 -8.50 -16.95
CA GLY A 614 -2.13 -9.80 -16.81
C GLY A 614 -2.32 -10.42 -15.42
N ALA A 615 -2.34 -9.60 -14.36
CA ALA A 615 -2.63 -10.08 -13.00
C ALA A 615 -4.08 -10.55 -12.84
N LEU A 616 -5.05 -9.86 -13.46
CA LEU A 616 -6.46 -10.31 -13.51
C LEU A 616 -6.59 -11.66 -14.23
N LEU A 617 -5.92 -11.83 -15.37
CA LEU A 617 -5.92 -13.11 -16.12
C LEU A 617 -5.26 -14.25 -15.33
N ALA A 618 -4.16 -13.97 -14.60
CA ALA A 618 -3.51 -14.95 -13.75
C ALA A 618 -4.41 -15.43 -12.59
N ALA A 619 -5.18 -14.51 -11.98
CA ALA A 619 -6.17 -14.84 -10.96
C ALA A 619 -7.34 -15.70 -11.51
N GLU A 620 -7.73 -15.49 -12.77
CA GLU A 620 -8.71 -16.33 -13.49
C GLU A 620 -8.11 -17.65 -14.05
N HIS A 621 -6.84 -17.94 -13.74
CA HIS A 621 -6.05 -19.07 -14.27
C HIS A 621 -5.80 -19.06 -15.79
N ASP A 622 -6.07 -17.95 -16.49
CA ASP A 622 -5.57 -17.72 -17.85
C ASP A 622 -4.08 -17.33 -17.81
N HIS A 623 -3.27 -18.35 -17.52
CA HIS A 623 -1.84 -18.20 -17.42
C HIS A 623 -1.19 -17.85 -18.77
N ASP A 624 -1.82 -18.11 -19.93
CA ASP A 624 -1.21 -17.81 -21.24
C ASP A 624 -1.53 -16.37 -21.70
N GLY A 625 -2.74 -15.88 -21.46
CA GLY A 625 -3.08 -14.46 -21.60
C GLY A 625 -2.30 -13.57 -20.63
N ALA A 626 -2.09 -14.03 -19.39
CA ALA A 626 -1.19 -13.37 -18.44
C ALA A 626 0.25 -13.31 -18.96
N ALA A 627 0.77 -14.42 -19.51
CA ALA A 627 2.11 -14.47 -20.10
C ALA A 627 2.28 -13.51 -21.29
N ASP A 628 1.23 -13.29 -22.11
CA ASP A 628 1.29 -12.30 -23.18
C ASP A 628 1.41 -10.87 -22.65
N CYS A 629 0.57 -10.51 -21.68
CA CYS A 629 0.54 -9.17 -21.12
C CYS A 629 1.86 -8.83 -20.38
N PHE A 630 2.37 -9.74 -19.55
CA PHE A 630 3.63 -9.54 -18.83
C PHE A 630 4.85 -9.52 -19.77
N ARG A 631 4.85 -10.33 -20.84
CA ARG A 631 5.90 -10.28 -21.87
C ARG A 631 5.90 -8.95 -22.60
N ARG A 632 4.74 -8.46 -23.06
CA ARG A 632 4.63 -7.15 -23.73
C ARG A 632 5.07 -6.00 -22.83
N ALA A 633 4.66 -5.99 -21.56
CA ALA A 633 5.19 -5.03 -20.58
C ALA A 633 6.72 -5.12 -20.44
N SER A 634 7.27 -6.33 -20.37
CA SER A 634 8.71 -6.56 -20.31
C SER A 634 9.45 -6.19 -21.61
N ASP A 635 8.85 -6.33 -22.79
CA ASP A 635 9.41 -5.93 -24.08
C ASP A 635 9.47 -4.39 -24.22
N LEU A 636 8.52 -3.69 -23.59
CA LEU A 636 8.52 -2.23 -23.40
C LEU A 636 9.48 -1.75 -22.30
N GLY A 637 10.16 -2.68 -21.61
CA GLY A 637 11.16 -2.39 -20.59
C GLY A 637 10.66 -2.32 -19.15
N ASP A 638 9.38 -2.55 -18.87
CA ASP A 638 8.85 -2.48 -17.51
C ASP A 638 9.39 -3.65 -16.63
N PRO A 639 10.01 -3.36 -15.47
CA PRO A 639 10.53 -4.38 -14.57
C PRO A 639 9.44 -5.19 -13.87
N THR A 640 8.21 -4.66 -13.72
CA THR A 640 7.10 -5.37 -13.06
C THR A 640 6.58 -6.51 -13.94
N GLY A 641 6.43 -6.30 -15.25
CA GLY A 641 6.16 -7.35 -16.23
C GLY A 641 7.25 -8.43 -16.23
N THR A 642 8.52 -8.03 -16.13
CA THR A 642 9.65 -8.98 -16.01
C THR A 642 9.58 -9.81 -14.72
N HIS A 643 9.25 -9.20 -13.56
CA HIS A 643 9.02 -9.91 -12.29
C HIS A 643 7.85 -10.89 -12.41
N ASN A 644 6.73 -10.42 -12.95
CA ASN A 644 5.50 -11.20 -13.06
C ASN A 644 5.64 -12.40 -14.02
N MET A 645 6.47 -12.30 -15.07
CA MET A 645 6.89 -13.45 -15.87
C MET A 645 7.64 -14.49 -15.04
N GLY A 646 8.57 -14.07 -14.17
CA GLY A 646 9.26 -14.97 -13.24
C GLY A 646 8.31 -15.67 -12.27
N SER A 647 7.34 -14.93 -11.73
CA SER A 647 6.29 -15.47 -10.83
C SER A 647 5.45 -16.52 -11.53
N LEU A 648 5.08 -16.26 -12.78
CA LEU A 648 4.32 -17.18 -13.61
C LEU A 648 5.12 -18.46 -13.98
N CYS A 649 6.43 -18.35 -14.19
CA CYS A 649 7.31 -19.52 -14.35
C CYS A 649 7.36 -20.36 -13.06
N VAL A 650 7.44 -19.77 -11.86
CA VAL A 650 7.37 -20.52 -10.59
C VAL A 650 6.03 -21.25 -10.44
N VAL A 651 4.90 -20.61 -10.78
CA VAL A 651 3.56 -21.23 -10.77
C VAL A 651 3.46 -22.41 -11.77
N ARG A 652 4.31 -22.43 -12.80
CA ARG A 652 4.41 -23.50 -13.81
C ARG A 652 5.49 -24.55 -13.49
N ASP A 653 6.13 -24.49 -12.32
CA ASP A 653 7.30 -25.30 -11.91
C ASP A 653 8.55 -25.16 -12.83
N ASP A 654 8.59 -24.08 -13.62
CA ASP A 654 9.71 -23.71 -14.49
C ASP A 654 10.74 -22.88 -13.69
N LEU A 655 11.50 -23.55 -12.83
CA LEU A 655 12.51 -22.92 -11.97
C LEU A 655 13.68 -22.30 -12.76
N GLU A 656 14.01 -22.85 -13.93
CA GLU A 656 15.07 -22.32 -14.81
C GLU A 656 14.62 -21.03 -15.49
N GLY A 657 13.43 -21.00 -16.11
CA GLY A 657 12.84 -19.79 -16.67
C GLY A 657 12.57 -18.73 -15.60
N ALA A 658 12.13 -19.14 -14.41
CA ALA A 658 11.95 -18.24 -13.27
C ALA A 658 13.27 -17.55 -12.86
N ARG A 659 14.39 -18.29 -12.78
CA ARG A 659 15.71 -17.71 -12.51
C ARG A 659 16.05 -16.64 -13.56
N ASP A 660 15.88 -16.95 -14.84
CA ASP A 660 16.30 -16.07 -15.93
C ASP A 660 15.44 -14.79 -15.97
N TRP A 661 14.12 -14.90 -15.77
CA TRP A 661 13.22 -13.75 -15.65
C TRP A 661 13.51 -12.89 -14.41
N TYR A 662 13.70 -13.46 -13.22
CA TYR A 662 14.07 -12.65 -12.05
C TYR A 662 15.47 -12.04 -12.17
N THR A 663 16.42 -12.70 -12.84
CA THR A 663 17.75 -12.13 -13.11
C THR A 663 17.61 -10.88 -13.98
N LEU A 664 16.90 -10.98 -15.11
CA LEU A 664 16.60 -9.83 -15.98
C LEU A 664 15.84 -8.72 -15.25
N ALA A 665 14.93 -9.06 -14.35
CA ALA A 665 14.24 -8.09 -13.51
C ALA A 665 15.22 -7.36 -12.58
N VAL A 666 16.07 -8.09 -11.84
CA VAL A 666 17.08 -7.51 -10.93
C VAL A 666 18.09 -6.63 -11.69
N GLU A 667 18.45 -6.99 -12.93
CA GLU A 667 19.28 -6.18 -13.82
C GLU A 667 18.58 -4.87 -14.26
N ARG A 668 17.25 -4.91 -14.42
CA ARG A 668 16.39 -3.73 -14.67
C ARG A 668 16.08 -2.91 -13.39
N GLY A 669 16.73 -3.22 -12.27
CA GLY A 669 16.56 -2.51 -11.00
C GLY A 669 15.48 -3.09 -10.07
N GLU A 670 14.86 -4.21 -10.44
CA GLU A 670 13.76 -4.81 -9.67
C GLU A 670 14.24 -5.40 -8.34
N SER A 671 14.22 -4.58 -7.29
CA SER A 671 14.74 -4.97 -5.99
C SER A 671 13.89 -6.03 -5.29
N ALA A 672 12.58 -6.12 -5.59
CA ALA A 672 11.72 -7.16 -5.02
C ALA A 672 12.01 -8.56 -5.62
N SER A 673 12.56 -8.63 -6.84
CA SER A 673 13.01 -9.89 -7.44
C SER A 673 14.22 -10.51 -6.74
N ILE A 674 14.97 -9.78 -5.88
CA ILE A 674 16.16 -10.31 -5.21
C ILE A 674 15.80 -11.47 -4.27
N GLY A 675 14.75 -11.32 -3.46
CA GLY A 675 14.28 -12.37 -2.54
C GLY A 675 13.72 -13.58 -3.28
N ALA A 676 12.93 -13.34 -4.33
CA ALA A 676 12.34 -14.38 -5.18
C ALA A 676 13.42 -15.18 -5.95
N LEU A 677 14.42 -14.49 -6.53
CA LEU A 677 15.57 -15.12 -7.16
C LEU A 677 16.35 -15.97 -6.16
N GLY A 678 16.52 -15.49 -4.92
CA GLY A 678 17.13 -16.26 -3.83
C GLY A 678 16.37 -17.56 -3.53
N LEU A 679 15.04 -17.51 -3.44
CA LEU A 679 14.18 -18.68 -3.25
C LEU A 679 14.26 -19.66 -4.43
N VAL A 680 14.30 -19.17 -5.68
CA VAL A 680 14.51 -20.02 -6.87
C VAL A 680 15.90 -20.67 -6.83
N HIS A 681 16.95 -19.95 -6.45
CA HIS A 681 18.28 -20.55 -6.26
C HIS A 681 18.28 -21.61 -5.16
N GLU A 682 17.52 -21.47 -4.06
CA GLU A 682 17.39 -22.55 -3.08
C GLU A 682 16.63 -23.76 -3.64
N LYS A 683 15.48 -23.54 -4.31
CA LYS A 683 14.72 -24.62 -4.97
C LYS A 683 15.56 -25.38 -6.01
N LEU A 684 16.48 -24.70 -6.70
CA LEU A 684 17.49 -25.28 -7.61
C LEU A 684 18.74 -25.87 -6.89
N GLY A 685 18.79 -25.88 -5.56
CA GLY A 685 19.91 -26.42 -4.76
C GLY A 685 21.15 -25.51 -4.65
N ASN A 686 21.14 -24.33 -5.28
CA ASN A 686 22.23 -23.36 -5.32
C ASN A 686 22.31 -22.49 -4.04
N ARG A 687 22.32 -23.14 -2.87
CA ARG A 687 22.15 -22.50 -1.54
C ARG A 687 23.16 -21.39 -1.23
N ALA A 688 24.37 -21.44 -1.78
CA ALA A 688 25.37 -20.38 -1.62
C ALA A 688 24.93 -19.06 -2.28
N GLU A 689 24.31 -19.14 -3.47
CA GLU A 689 23.80 -17.98 -4.21
C GLU A 689 22.49 -17.46 -3.62
N ALA A 690 21.60 -18.36 -3.17
CA ALA A 690 20.42 -18.01 -2.40
C ALA A 690 20.77 -17.14 -1.17
N THR A 691 21.77 -17.58 -0.39
CA THR A 691 22.28 -16.84 0.77
C THR A 691 22.85 -15.47 0.39
N ARG A 692 23.59 -15.37 -0.73
CA ARG A 692 24.15 -14.10 -1.24
C ARG A 692 23.06 -13.10 -1.62
N LEU A 693 22.00 -13.59 -2.25
CA LEU A 693 20.84 -12.80 -2.67
C LEU A 693 20.01 -12.35 -1.47
N TRP A 694 19.66 -13.25 -0.55
CA TRP A 694 18.92 -12.88 0.67
C TRP A 694 19.69 -11.90 1.55
N LYS A 695 21.02 -12.02 1.66
CA LYS A 695 21.83 -11.00 2.35
C LYS A 695 21.69 -9.64 1.66
N ARG A 696 21.89 -9.56 0.34
CA ARG A 696 21.73 -8.32 -0.45
C ARG A 696 20.33 -7.71 -0.30
N GLY A 697 19.28 -8.54 -0.28
CA GLY A 697 17.91 -8.08 -0.04
C GLY A 697 17.72 -7.55 1.39
N THR A 698 18.29 -8.22 2.40
CA THR A 698 18.30 -7.75 3.80
C THR A 698 19.01 -6.39 3.92
N GLU A 699 20.16 -6.23 3.27
CA GLU A 699 20.93 -4.98 3.22
C GLU A 699 20.19 -3.84 2.48
N ALA A 700 19.27 -4.18 1.57
CA ALA A 700 18.35 -3.24 0.91
C ALA A 700 17.05 -2.99 1.70
N GLY A 701 16.84 -3.70 2.82
CA GLY A 701 15.65 -3.57 3.67
C GLY A 701 14.43 -4.41 3.24
N ASP A 702 14.57 -5.38 2.33
CA ASP A 702 13.47 -6.28 1.94
C ASP A 702 13.10 -7.24 3.09
N PRO A 703 11.86 -7.19 3.62
CA PRO A 703 11.41 -8.05 4.73
C PRO A 703 11.41 -9.54 4.36
N GLY A 704 11.15 -9.89 3.10
CA GLY A 704 11.10 -11.29 2.64
C GLY A 704 12.49 -11.93 2.64
N SER A 705 13.46 -11.25 2.01
CA SER A 705 14.88 -11.63 2.08
C SER A 705 15.41 -11.63 3.51
N ALA A 706 15.02 -10.67 4.34
CA ALA A 706 15.44 -10.59 5.73
C ALA A 706 14.94 -11.77 6.58
N LEU A 707 13.72 -12.26 6.33
CA LEU A 707 13.20 -13.46 6.98
C LEU A 707 14.01 -14.70 6.56
N GLN A 708 14.19 -14.91 5.25
CA GLN A 708 14.94 -16.07 4.76
C GLN A 708 16.42 -16.04 5.17
N TYR A 709 17.04 -14.86 5.28
CA TYR A 709 18.40 -14.72 5.77
C TYR A 709 18.49 -14.96 7.29
N SER A 710 17.53 -14.48 8.08
CA SER A 710 17.36 -14.81 9.50
C SER A 710 17.28 -16.32 9.74
N ASP A 711 16.42 -17.00 8.98
CA ASP A 711 16.15 -18.42 9.16
C ASP A 711 17.32 -19.27 8.65
N TRP A 712 17.98 -18.85 7.56
CA TRP A 712 19.24 -19.45 7.11
C TRP A 712 20.34 -19.33 8.17
N LEU A 713 20.59 -18.12 8.72
CA LEU A 713 21.59 -17.91 9.78
C LEU A 713 21.26 -18.75 11.02
N SER A 714 20.01 -18.71 11.47
CA SER A 714 19.52 -19.47 12.63
C SER A 714 19.64 -20.99 12.43
N SER A 715 19.53 -21.48 11.18
CA SER A 715 19.77 -22.89 10.84
C SER A 715 21.24 -23.33 10.96
N GLN A 716 22.17 -22.37 10.94
CA GLN A 716 23.59 -22.63 11.19
C GLN A 716 23.88 -22.49 12.69
N TRP A 717 23.77 -21.27 13.24
CA TRP A 717 23.88 -20.95 14.66
C TRP A 717 23.16 -19.62 14.95
N GLN A 718 22.52 -19.47 16.11
CA GLN A 718 21.97 -18.17 16.53
C GLN A 718 23.07 -17.11 16.63
N SER A 719 22.88 -15.97 15.95
CA SER A 719 23.80 -14.84 15.94
C SER A 719 23.05 -13.52 16.08
N GLU A 720 23.72 -12.43 16.50
CA GLU A 720 23.11 -11.09 16.48
C GLU A 720 22.83 -10.60 15.06
N GLU A 721 23.51 -11.14 14.03
CA GLU A 721 23.19 -10.89 12.62
C GLU A 721 21.83 -11.50 12.24
N ALA A 722 21.51 -12.70 12.75
CA ALA A 722 20.19 -13.32 12.57
C ALA A 722 19.09 -12.49 13.26
N VAL A 723 19.35 -12.00 14.47
CA VAL A 723 18.43 -11.14 15.22
C VAL A 723 18.22 -9.78 14.52
N ALA A 724 19.27 -9.22 13.92
CA ALA A 724 19.18 -7.99 13.14
C ALA A 724 18.36 -8.18 11.85
N ALA A 725 18.55 -9.29 11.12
CA ALA A 725 17.74 -9.65 9.96
C ALA A 725 16.27 -9.91 10.36
N LEU A 726 16.03 -10.64 11.44
CA LEU A 726 14.68 -10.90 11.95
C LEU A 726 13.95 -9.61 12.35
N ARG A 727 14.66 -8.61 12.90
CA ARG A 727 14.08 -7.29 13.17
C ARG A 727 13.61 -6.61 11.88
N ILE A 728 14.41 -6.61 10.81
CA ILE A 728 14.02 -6.03 9.51
C ILE A 728 12.76 -6.71 8.95
N ALA A 729 12.69 -8.04 9.05
CA ALA A 729 11.50 -8.81 8.66
C ALA A 729 10.27 -8.50 9.53
N ALA A 730 10.46 -8.38 10.84
CA ALA A 730 9.43 -8.01 11.82
C ALA A 730 8.92 -6.58 11.60
N ASP A 731 9.80 -5.66 11.18
CA ASP A 731 9.44 -4.28 10.95
C ASP A 731 8.60 -4.08 9.68
N GLY A 732 8.88 -4.87 8.64
CA GLY A 732 8.13 -4.92 7.38
C GLY A 732 6.76 -5.60 7.43
N ALA A 733 6.09 -5.60 8.59
CA ALA A 733 4.72 -6.09 8.80
C ALA A 733 4.47 -7.57 8.39
N LEU A 734 5.49 -8.42 8.42
CA LEU A 734 5.31 -9.89 8.32
C LEU A 734 4.91 -10.44 9.70
N PRO A 735 3.68 -10.95 9.92
CA PRO A 735 3.22 -11.30 11.27
C PRO A 735 4.04 -12.40 11.93
N TYR A 736 4.48 -13.38 11.14
CA TYR A 736 5.35 -14.46 11.60
C TYR A 736 6.69 -13.93 12.13
N ALA A 737 7.30 -12.97 11.44
CA ALA A 737 8.57 -12.38 11.84
C ALA A 737 8.39 -11.50 13.09
N ALA A 738 7.32 -10.67 13.14
CA ALA A 738 7.01 -9.84 14.29
C ALA A 738 6.74 -10.66 15.56
N LEU A 739 5.97 -11.75 15.45
CA LEU A 739 5.69 -12.66 16.55
C LEU A 739 6.97 -13.39 17.02
N SER A 740 7.79 -13.86 16.08
CA SER A 740 9.09 -14.50 16.38
C SER A 740 10.09 -13.54 17.01
N TYR A 741 10.10 -12.27 16.60
CA TYR A 741 10.95 -11.22 17.17
C TYR A 741 10.51 -10.84 18.58
N ALA A 742 9.20 -10.79 18.87
CA ALA A 742 8.71 -10.68 20.24
C ALA A 742 9.24 -11.80 21.15
N GLY A 743 9.32 -13.04 20.64
CA GLY A 743 9.99 -14.15 21.34
C GLY A 743 11.49 -13.94 21.60
N VAL A 744 12.21 -13.25 20.70
CA VAL A 744 13.61 -12.83 20.96
C VAL A 744 13.67 -11.78 22.06
N LEU A 745 12.76 -10.81 22.06
CA LEU A 745 12.69 -9.72 23.04
C LEU A 745 12.35 -10.26 24.44
N LEU A 746 11.42 -11.22 24.56
CA LEU A 746 11.15 -11.92 25.82
C LEU A 746 12.40 -12.63 26.37
N ARG A 747 13.20 -13.28 25.50
CA ARG A 747 14.50 -13.88 25.89
C ARG A 747 15.60 -12.85 26.20
N LYS A 748 15.37 -11.56 25.94
CA LYS A 748 16.24 -10.44 26.33
C LYS A 748 15.63 -9.58 27.46
N GLU A 749 14.59 -10.07 28.15
CA GLU A 749 13.84 -9.40 29.23
C GLU A 749 13.16 -8.07 28.82
N ASP A 750 13.02 -7.82 27.52
CA ASP A 750 12.40 -6.61 26.95
C ASP A 750 10.90 -6.81 26.72
N HIS A 751 10.16 -6.86 27.83
CA HIS A 751 8.72 -7.18 27.81
C HIS A 751 7.86 -6.06 27.19
N GLU A 752 8.27 -4.79 27.30
CA GLU A 752 7.52 -3.65 26.76
C GLU A 752 7.60 -3.64 25.23
N THR A 753 8.81 -3.78 24.66
CA THR A 753 8.99 -3.88 23.21
C THR A 753 8.40 -5.18 22.66
N ALA A 754 8.52 -6.31 23.39
CA ALA A 754 7.88 -7.57 22.99
C ALA A 754 6.36 -7.40 22.79
N ASN A 755 5.66 -6.80 23.75
CA ASN A 755 4.21 -6.55 23.65
C ASN A 755 3.85 -5.66 22.44
N ALA A 756 4.66 -4.65 22.12
CA ALA A 756 4.47 -3.82 20.93
C ALA A 756 4.58 -4.63 19.63
N TYR A 757 5.52 -5.57 19.54
CA TYR A 757 5.64 -6.47 18.38
C TYR A 757 4.53 -7.54 18.31
N VAL A 758 3.98 -7.99 19.44
CA VAL A 758 2.79 -8.87 19.44
C VAL A 758 1.56 -8.13 18.92
N ALA A 759 1.34 -6.88 19.32
CA ALA A 759 0.27 -6.04 18.78
C ALA A 759 0.47 -5.80 17.27
N LYS A 760 1.68 -5.42 16.84
CA LYS A 760 2.07 -5.25 15.42
C LYS A 760 1.83 -6.54 14.60
N ALA A 761 2.13 -7.71 15.17
CA ALA A 761 1.86 -9.00 14.55
C ALA A 761 0.34 -9.28 14.42
N TYR A 762 -0.44 -9.02 15.47
CA TYR A 762 -1.89 -9.24 15.42
C TYR A 762 -2.59 -8.30 14.44
N ASP A 763 -2.26 -7.01 14.46
CA ASP A 763 -2.85 -6.02 13.54
C ASP A 763 -2.48 -6.31 12.08
N ALA A 764 -1.23 -6.69 11.81
CA ALA A 764 -0.80 -7.10 10.48
C ALA A 764 -1.53 -8.38 10.02
N ALA A 765 -1.66 -9.40 10.89
CA ALA A 765 -2.34 -10.65 10.55
C ALA A 765 -3.85 -10.49 10.40
N VAL A 766 -4.50 -9.70 11.27
CA VAL A 766 -5.94 -9.38 11.19
C VAL A 766 -6.23 -8.56 9.94
N ARG A 767 -5.33 -7.64 9.55
CA ARG A 767 -5.41 -6.95 8.26
C ARG A 767 -5.34 -7.98 7.14
N GLN A 768 -4.24 -8.73 7.00
CA GLN A 768 -4.06 -9.76 5.97
C GLN A 768 -5.22 -10.77 5.91
N GLY A 769 -5.75 -11.23 7.05
CA GLY A 769 -6.87 -12.18 7.11
C GLY A 769 -8.23 -11.60 6.74
N ARG A 770 -8.46 -10.29 6.95
CA ARG A 770 -9.59 -9.54 6.36
C ARG A 770 -9.38 -9.36 4.85
N LEU A 771 -8.15 -8.99 4.47
CA LEU A 771 -7.64 -8.79 3.11
C LEU A 771 -7.36 -10.13 2.38
N GLY A 772 -8.28 -11.08 2.44
CA GLY A 772 -8.20 -12.33 1.66
C GLY A 772 -7.17 -13.37 2.10
N GLU A 773 -5.97 -12.98 2.55
CA GLU A 773 -4.83 -13.88 2.70
C GLU A 773 -5.08 -15.06 3.66
N PRO A 774 -4.96 -16.31 3.20
CA PRO A 774 -5.11 -17.47 4.09
C PRO A 774 -3.99 -17.56 5.13
N ALA A 775 -2.77 -17.11 4.80
CA ALA A 775 -1.66 -16.96 5.74
C ALA A 775 -1.94 -15.89 6.81
N GLY A 776 -2.62 -14.81 6.44
CA GLY A 776 -3.14 -13.80 7.37
C GLY A 776 -4.15 -14.39 8.34
N CYS A 777 -5.16 -15.12 7.84
CA CYS A 777 -6.11 -15.85 8.68
C CYS A 777 -5.41 -16.84 9.63
N LEU A 778 -4.44 -17.60 9.13
CA LEU A 778 -3.66 -18.56 9.94
C LEU A 778 -2.92 -17.87 11.09
N MET A 779 -2.17 -16.79 10.80
CA MET A 779 -1.40 -16.05 11.80
C MET A 779 -2.28 -15.21 12.75
N ALA A 780 -3.43 -14.73 12.29
CA ALA A 780 -4.40 -14.02 13.14
C ALA A 780 -4.98 -14.98 14.18
N GLY A 781 -5.28 -16.22 13.77
CA GLY A 781 -5.70 -17.27 14.69
C GLY A 781 -4.61 -17.67 15.67
N VAL A 782 -3.36 -17.89 15.19
CA VAL A 782 -2.20 -18.16 16.08
C VAL A 782 -2.06 -17.07 17.14
N THR A 783 -2.00 -15.80 16.73
CA THR A 783 -1.76 -14.68 17.66
C THR A 783 -2.94 -14.46 18.61
N ALA A 784 -4.19 -14.66 18.16
CA ALA A 784 -5.37 -14.65 19.04
C ALA A 784 -5.29 -15.75 20.11
N TYR A 785 -4.90 -16.97 19.75
CA TYR A 785 -4.66 -18.04 20.72
C TYR A 785 -3.49 -17.71 21.68
N SER A 786 -2.41 -17.10 21.19
CA SER A 786 -1.29 -16.63 22.03
C SER A 786 -1.73 -15.59 23.07
N LEU A 787 -2.77 -14.80 22.76
CA LEU A 787 -3.38 -13.80 23.64
C LEU A 787 -4.58 -14.34 24.46
N GLY A 788 -4.89 -15.64 24.34
CA GLY A 788 -5.97 -16.30 25.09
C GLY A 788 -7.38 -16.15 24.48
N ASP A 789 -7.54 -15.43 23.37
CA ASP A 789 -8.84 -15.34 22.65
C ASP A 789 -9.05 -16.58 21.77
N VAL A 790 -9.41 -17.68 22.44
CA VAL A 790 -9.75 -18.97 21.85
C VAL A 790 -10.87 -18.86 20.81
N ARG A 791 -11.78 -17.90 20.98
CA ARG A 791 -12.91 -17.71 20.07
C ARG A 791 -12.47 -17.02 18.77
N ALA A 792 -11.74 -15.91 18.86
CA ALA A 792 -11.17 -15.27 17.68
C ALA A 792 -10.17 -16.20 16.97
N GLY A 793 -9.44 -17.02 17.74
CA GLY A 793 -8.57 -18.09 17.23
C GLY A 793 -9.29 -19.01 16.24
N GLU A 794 -10.40 -19.64 16.66
CA GLU A 794 -11.14 -20.57 15.80
C GLU A 794 -11.93 -19.84 14.70
N GLU A 795 -12.49 -18.64 14.97
CA GLU A 795 -13.13 -17.83 13.91
C GLU A 795 -12.14 -17.46 12.79
N TRP A 796 -10.86 -17.27 13.10
CA TRP A 796 -9.81 -17.02 12.11
C TRP A 796 -9.34 -18.28 11.40
N TRP A 797 -9.14 -19.39 12.12
CA TRP A 797 -8.74 -20.65 11.50
C TRP A 797 -9.84 -21.27 10.63
N GLN A 798 -11.12 -21.13 11.00
CA GLN A 798 -12.21 -21.52 10.10
C GLN A 798 -12.15 -20.73 8.78
N ARG A 799 -11.94 -19.41 8.83
CA ARG A 799 -11.73 -18.58 7.62
C ARG A 799 -10.50 -18.97 6.80
N ALA A 800 -9.48 -19.59 7.40
CA ALA A 800 -8.36 -20.17 6.66
C ALA A 800 -8.78 -21.48 5.95
N ARG A 801 -9.50 -22.36 6.66
CA ARG A 801 -10.05 -23.62 6.12
C ARG A 801 -11.04 -23.37 4.97
N ASP A 802 -11.93 -22.39 5.11
CA ASP A 802 -12.92 -21.99 4.10
C ASP A 802 -12.27 -21.53 2.78
N LYS A 803 -11.03 -21.01 2.86
CA LYS A 803 -10.18 -20.59 1.73
C LYS A 803 -9.22 -21.69 1.27
N GLY A 804 -9.45 -22.95 1.66
CA GLY A 804 -8.65 -24.11 1.26
C GLY A 804 -7.26 -24.22 1.91
N CYS A 805 -6.93 -23.39 2.91
CA CYS A 805 -5.64 -23.45 3.58
C CYS A 805 -5.59 -24.55 4.64
N ALA A 806 -4.58 -25.43 4.53
CA ALA A 806 -4.32 -26.45 5.52
C ALA A 806 -3.76 -25.83 6.81
N VAL A 807 -4.41 -26.11 7.94
CA VAL A 807 -3.96 -25.70 9.28
C VAL A 807 -3.28 -26.91 9.93
N ASP A 808 -1.95 -26.89 10.02
CA ASP A 808 -1.12 -27.99 10.58
C ASP A 808 -1.26 -28.15 12.12
N TRP A 809 -2.10 -27.32 12.76
CA TRP A 809 -2.28 -27.21 14.21
C TRP A 809 -3.74 -27.33 14.65
N HIS A 810 -3.94 -27.81 15.87
CA HIS A 810 -5.25 -27.98 16.51
C HIS A 810 -5.18 -27.47 17.94
N VAL A 811 -6.20 -26.74 18.40
CA VAL A 811 -6.34 -26.39 19.82
C VAL A 811 -7.32 -27.36 20.46
N VAL A 812 -6.86 -28.13 21.43
CA VAL A 812 -7.68 -29.09 22.19
C VAL A 812 -8.15 -28.43 23.47
N GLU A 813 -9.47 -28.38 23.70
CA GLU A 813 -10.07 -27.98 24.97
C GLU A 813 -10.34 -29.19 25.88
N SER A 814 -10.11 -29.00 27.19
CA SER A 814 -10.51 -29.91 28.26
C SER A 814 -11.93 -29.60 28.76
N PRO A 815 -12.72 -30.59 29.21
CA PRO A 815 -14.00 -30.33 29.88
C PRO A 815 -13.89 -29.36 31.07
N GLU A 816 -14.97 -28.66 31.38
CA GLU A 816 -15.04 -27.80 32.57
C GLU A 816 -14.77 -28.60 33.86
N GLY A 817 -13.93 -28.05 34.75
CA GLY A 817 -13.49 -28.73 35.97
C GLY A 817 -12.44 -29.84 35.78
N PHE A 818 -11.89 -30.02 34.57
CA PHE A 818 -10.77 -30.93 34.34
C PHE A 818 -9.46 -30.34 34.92
N PRO A 819 -8.70 -31.08 35.75
CA PRO A 819 -7.44 -30.58 36.31
C PRO A 819 -6.33 -30.59 35.25
N GLY A 820 -5.43 -29.61 35.32
CA GLY A 820 -4.34 -29.38 34.37
C GLY A 820 -4.61 -28.19 33.44
N LEU A 821 -4.11 -28.27 32.20
CA LEU A 821 -4.37 -27.29 31.15
C LEU A 821 -5.83 -27.30 30.67
N ARG A 822 -6.42 -26.11 30.53
CA ARG A 822 -7.72 -25.93 29.88
C ARG A 822 -7.64 -26.08 28.36
N HIS A 823 -6.61 -25.48 27.75
CA HIS A 823 -6.38 -25.47 26.31
C HIS A 823 -4.93 -25.87 26.01
N LEU A 824 -4.70 -26.54 24.88
CA LEU A 824 -3.36 -26.88 24.40
C LEU A 824 -3.31 -26.88 22.87
N ALA A 825 -2.38 -26.14 22.28
CA ALA A 825 -2.12 -26.16 20.85
C ALA A 825 -1.15 -27.32 20.51
N VAL A 826 -1.56 -28.21 19.62
CA VAL A 826 -0.80 -29.40 19.18
C VAL A 826 -0.67 -29.43 17.66
N SER A 827 0.36 -30.07 17.11
CA SER A 827 0.44 -30.34 15.66
C SER A 827 -0.40 -31.56 15.29
N SER A 828 -0.81 -31.67 14.02
CA SER A 828 -1.47 -32.87 13.48
C SER A 828 -0.67 -34.14 13.79
N GLU A 829 0.66 -34.14 13.57
CA GLU A 829 1.53 -35.30 13.87
C GLU A 829 1.50 -35.71 15.36
N ALA A 830 1.43 -34.74 16.28
CA ALA A 830 1.34 -35.04 17.71
C ALA A 830 -0.06 -35.59 18.08
N LEU A 831 -1.11 -35.07 17.45
CA LEU A 831 -2.49 -35.56 17.61
C LEU A 831 -2.66 -36.97 17.04
N ASP A 832 -2.04 -37.28 15.90
CA ASP A 832 -2.04 -38.62 15.28
C ASP A 832 -1.30 -39.65 16.15
N LYS A 833 -0.14 -39.28 16.72
CA LYS A 833 0.70 -40.17 17.54
C LYS A 833 0.17 -40.44 18.95
N LEU A 834 -0.52 -39.48 19.55
CA LEU A 834 -1.10 -39.59 20.91
C LEU A 834 -2.58 -39.97 20.91
N GLY A 835 -3.30 -39.58 19.86
CA GLY A 835 -4.75 -39.50 19.85
C GLY A 835 -5.30 -38.45 20.83
N ASP A 836 -6.56 -38.05 20.63
CA ASP A 836 -7.34 -37.20 21.55
C ASP A 836 -7.19 -37.60 23.04
N LYS A 837 -7.25 -38.91 23.32
CA LYS A 837 -7.10 -39.45 24.68
C LYS A 837 -5.69 -39.28 25.26
N GLY A 838 -4.65 -39.39 24.43
CA GLY A 838 -3.26 -39.16 24.84
C GLY A 838 -3.00 -37.68 25.08
N VAL A 839 -3.53 -36.80 24.22
CA VAL A 839 -3.44 -35.34 24.41
C VAL A 839 -4.18 -34.91 25.66
N ARG A 840 -5.43 -35.34 25.91
CA ARG A 840 -6.14 -35.02 27.17
C ARG A 840 -5.48 -35.60 28.41
N ARG A 841 -4.80 -36.75 28.30
CA ARG A 841 -3.98 -37.30 29.39
C ARG A 841 -2.74 -36.44 29.64
N LEU A 842 -2.11 -35.90 28.61
CA LEU A 842 -0.98 -34.97 28.72
C LEU A 842 -1.41 -33.63 29.31
N MET A 843 -2.54 -33.05 28.87
CA MET A 843 -3.13 -31.83 29.43
C MET A 843 -3.40 -31.94 30.93
N ARG A 844 -3.74 -33.13 31.45
CA ARG A 844 -3.90 -33.37 32.90
C ARG A 844 -2.60 -33.30 33.70
N LEU A 845 -1.50 -33.64 33.07
CA LEU A 845 -0.18 -33.74 33.70
C LEU A 845 0.57 -32.41 33.67
N LEU A 846 0.18 -31.51 32.77
CA LEU A 846 0.79 -30.20 32.55
C LEU A 846 -0.09 -29.06 33.10
N TRP A 847 0.55 -27.94 33.39
CA TRP A 847 -0.03 -26.71 33.92
C TRP A 847 0.69 -25.51 33.30
N ALA A 848 -0.04 -24.43 32.99
CA ALA A 848 0.53 -23.22 32.43
C ALA A 848 1.13 -22.35 33.54
N ALA A 849 2.44 -22.46 33.74
CA ALA A 849 3.25 -21.49 34.48
C ALA A 849 4.23 -20.82 33.50
N ASP A 850 5.51 -21.21 33.44
CA ASP A 850 6.55 -20.45 32.72
C ASP A 850 7.05 -21.12 31.41
N CYS A 851 7.18 -20.33 30.34
CA CYS A 851 7.56 -20.83 29.02
C CYS A 851 8.97 -21.44 29.01
N GLN A 852 9.09 -22.69 28.54
CA GLN A 852 10.32 -23.48 28.51
C GLN A 852 11.36 -23.05 27.46
N ASP A 853 11.42 -21.76 27.12
CA ASP A 853 12.38 -21.15 26.17
C ASP A 853 12.77 -19.71 26.58
N CYS A 854 11.83 -18.92 27.12
CA CYS A 854 12.09 -17.55 27.60
C CYS A 854 11.91 -17.34 29.11
N GLY A 855 11.36 -18.31 29.86
CA GLY A 855 11.12 -18.19 31.30
C GLY A 855 10.00 -17.22 31.70
N TYR A 856 9.37 -16.52 30.75
CA TYR A 856 8.24 -15.64 31.04
C TYR A 856 6.92 -16.43 31.17
N PRO A 857 5.98 -16.01 32.05
CA PRO A 857 4.70 -16.71 32.24
C PRO A 857 3.89 -16.87 30.95
N LEU A 858 3.26 -18.05 30.80
CA LEU A 858 2.33 -18.40 29.73
C LEU A 858 0.98 -17.67 29.87
N GLN A 859 0.60 -17.33 31.12
CA GLN A 859 -0.64 -16.62 31.48
C GLN A 859 -1.90 -17.30 30.90
N ASP A 860 -2.92 -16.52 30.49
CA ASP A 860 -4.16 -17.01 29.90
C ASP A 860 -4.01 -17.44 28.41
N GLY A 861 -2.82 -17.29 27.83
CA GLY A 861 -2.53 -17.68 26.45
C GLY A 861 -2.53 -19.20 26.26
N VAL A 862 -2.99 -19.68 25.10
CA VAL A 862 -2.96 -21.12 24.77
C VAL A 862 -1.51 -21.54 24.56
N PRO A 863 -0.96 -22.47 25.37
CA PRO A 863 0.43 -22.91 25.21
C PRO A 863 0.57 -23.85 24.02
N ALA A 864 1.73 -23.81 23.37
CA ALA A 864 2.12 -24.73 22.31
C ALA A 864 2.87 -25.95 22.87
N LEU A 865 2.45 -27.14 22.44
CA LEU A 865 3.14 -28.41 22.72
C LEU A 865 4.31 -28.63 21.75
N TYR A 866 5.53 -28.66 22.28
CA TYR A 866 6.67 -29.25 21.58
C TYR A 866 7.00 -30.61 22.19
N VAL A 867 7.33 -31.60 21.36
CA VAL A 867 7.76 -32.94 21.80
C VAL A 867 9.10 -33.27 21.17
N ASP A 868 10.12 -33.54 21.98
CA ASP A 868 11.41 -34.08 21.52
C ASP A 868 11.44 -35.60 21.65
N ASP A 869 11.57 -36.31 20.53
CA ASP A 869 11.49 -37.77 20.42
C ASP A 869 12.87 -38.42 20.60
N HIS A 870 12.99 -39.34 21.56
CA HIS A 870 14.21 -40.11 21.84
C HIS A 870 14.00 -41.61 21.58
N ARG A 871 13.09 -41.96 20.64
CA ARG A 871 12.73 -43.29 20.12
C ARG A 871 11.97 -44.21 21.08
N THR A 872 12.30 -44.20 22.37
CA THR A 872 11.65 -45.05 23.40
C THR A 872 11.03 -44.22 24.53
N THR A 873 11.54 -43.01 24.74
CA THR A 873 10.94 -41.94 25.54
C THR A 873 10.88 -40.68 24.70
N ALA A 874 10.04 -39.73 25.07
CA ALA A 874 10.05 -38.39 24.51
C ALA A 874 9.72 -37.36 25.60
N GLU A 875 10.16 -36.11 25.42
CA GLU A 875 9.92 -35.03 26.38
C GLU A 875 8.92 -34.03 25.79
N ALA A 876 7.78 -33.85 26.45
CA ALA A 876 6.73 -32.91 26.09
C ALA A 876 6.89 -31.63 26.93
N ARG A 877 7.00 -30.46 26.27
CA ARG A 877 7.28 -29.16 26.91
C ARG A 877 6.34 -28.06 26.39
N LEU A 878 6.03 -27.06 27.22
CA LEU A 878 5.13 -25.94 26.88
C LEU A 878 5.88 -24.64 26.54
N PHE A 879 5.36 -23.93 25.54
CA PHE A 879 5.91 -22.68 25.02
C PHE A 879 4.82 -21.66 24.71
N HIS A 880 5.15 -20.37 24.69
CA HIS A 880 4.26 -19.39 24.05
C HIS A 880 4.07 -19.74 22.58
N PHE A 881 2.82 -19.96 22.19
CA PHE A 881 2.45 -20.32 20.83
C PHE A 881 2.86 -19.21 19.85
N GLY A 882 3.65 -19.57 18.84
CA GLY A 882 4.08 -18.71 17.74
C GLY A 882 5.16 -17.69 18.11
N MET A 883 5.19 -17.20 19.35
CA MET A 883 6.24 -16.29 19.84
C MET A 883 7.55 -17.03 20.12
N CYS A 884 7.49 -18.08 20.94
CA CYS A 884 8.68 -18.85 21.33
C CYS A 884 8.83 -20.12 20.50
N ARG A 885 7.75 -20.90 20.33
CA ARG A 885 7.71 -22.08 19.45
C ARG A 885 6.32 -22.29 18.85
N PHE A 886 6.28 -22.93 17.68
CA PHE A 886 5.06 -23.52 17.13
C PHE A 886 4.92 -24.98 17.59
N PRO A 887 3.69 -25.52 17.74
CA PRO A 887 3.49 -26.91 18.12
C PRO A 887 4.13 -27.87 17.12
N ARG A 888 4.86 -28.88 17.62
CA ARG A 888 5.66 -29.77 16.78
C ARG A 888 6.03 -31.06 17.51
N TRP A 889 6.11 -32.16 16.75
CA TRP A 889 6.85 -33.36 17.13
C TRP A 889 8.23 -33.31 16.45
N ASN A 890 9.31 -33.49 17.21
CA ASN A 890 10.69 -33.40 16.74
C ASN A 890 11.37 -34.77 16.80
N THR A 891 11.64 -35.35 15.64
CA THR A 891 12.39 -36.61 15.48
C THR A 891 13.86 -36.41 15.11
N SER A 892 14.34 -35.15 15.07
CA SER A 892 15.68 -34.80 14.58
C SER A 892 16.73 -34.74 15.70
N ALA A 893 17.99 -34.97 15.34
CA ALA A 893 19.10 -35.08 16.29
C ALA A 893 19.42 -33.82 17.13
N PRO A 894 19.21 -32.57 16.65
CA PRO A 894 19.42 -31.37 17.46
C PRO A 894 18.26 -31.16 18.45
N VAL A 895 18.35 -31.78 19.63
CA VAL A 895 17.50 -31.39 20.77
C VAL A 895 17.90 -29.99 21.21
N THR A 896 16.97 -29.03 21.15
CA THR A 896 17.25 -27.67 21.62
C THR A 896 16.98 -27.59 23.12
N PHE A 897 18.06 -27.50 23.91
CA PHE A 897 17.98 -27.18 25.33
C PHE A 897 17.79 -25.67 25.48
N ALA A 898 16.78 -25.27 26.25
CA ALA A 898 16.65 -23.88 26.67
C ALA A 898 17.75 -23.57 27.69
N LYS A 899 18.25 -22.33 27.69
CA LYS A 899 19.19 -21.87 28.72
C LYS A 899 18.41 -21.52 29.98
N ASP A 900 18.76 -22.20 31.08
CA ASP A 900 18.60 -21.75 32.46
C ASP A 900 17.19 -21.30 32.93
N ALA A 901 16.14 -21.53 32.13
CA ALA A 901 14.75 -21.53 32.57
C ALA A 901 14.52 -22.73 33.51
N GLY A 902 14.85 -22.54 34.79
CA GLY A 902 14.69 -23.56 35.83
C GLY A 902 13.21 -23.92 36.01
N VAL A 903 12.92 -25.22 36.13
CA VAL A 903 11.54 -25.70 36.23
C VAL A 903 10.86 -25.12 37.46
N THR A 904 9.79 -24.36 37.22
CA THR A 904 8.90 -23.80 38.23
C THR A 904 8.27 -24.94 39.01
N TRP A 905 8.32 -24.87 40.34
CA TRP A 905 7.70 -25.88 41.20
C TRP A 905 6.96 -25.21 42.36
N ARG A 906 5.91 -25.88 42.85
CA ARG A 906 5.28 -25.54 44.14
C ARG A 906 5.33 -26.74 45.05
N ALA A 907 5.55 -26.47 46.34
CA ALA A 907 5.52 -27.47 47.38
C ALA A 907 4.82 -26.94 48.63
N PHE A 908 4.18 -27.85 49.36
CA PHE A 908 3.58 -27.58 50.66
C PHE A 908 3.95 -28.70 51.64
N SER A 909 3.96 -28.38 52.93
CA SER A 909 4.25 -29.36 53.98
C SER A 909 3.01 -29.62 54.85
N GLY A 910 2.84 -30.87 55.27
CA GLY A 910 1.63 -31.28 55.99
C GLY A 910 1.74 -32.65 56.65
N GLY A 911 0.75 -32.99 57.47
CA GLY A 911 0.62 -34.32 58.07
C GLY A 911 -0.24 -35.22 57.20
N VAL A 912 0.27 -36.39 56.86
CA VAL A 912 -0.42 -37.45 56.11
C VAL A 912 -0.82 -38.56 57.06
N THR A 913 -2.11 -38.93 57.08
CA THR A 913 -2.60 -40.07 57.87
C THR A 913 -2.33 -41.39 57.12
N ALA A 914 -1.60 -42.31 57.75
CA ALA A 914 -1.44 -43.68 57.25
C ALA A 914 -1.59 -44.68 58.39
N GLY A 915 -2.54 -45.61 58.28
CA GLY A 915 -2.79 -46.63 59.32
C GLY A 915 -3.14 -46.06 60.71
N GLY A 916 -3.72 -44.86 60.76
CA GLY A 916 -4.02 -44.15 62.02
C GLY A 916 -2.84 -43.40 62.65
N GLN A 917 -1.66 -43.38 62.02
CA GLN A 917 -0.55 -42.50 62.42
C GLN A 917 -0.45 -41.28 61.50
N LEU A 918 -0.21 -40.11 62.09
CA LEU A 918 0.14 -38.89 61.36
C LEU A 918 1.64 -38.92 61.03
N ILE A 919 1.99 -38.79 59.76
CA ILE A 919 3.37 -38.85 59.25
C ILE A 919 3.67 -37.54 58.52
N PRO A 920 4.81 -36.87 58.77
CA PRO A 920 5.10 -35.60 58.14
C PRO A 920 5.48 -35.81 56.67
N ALA A 921 4.99 -34.93 55.80
CA ALA A 921 5.23 -34.98 54.37
C ALA A 921 5.60 -33.60 53.79
N LEU A 922 6.41 -33.63 52.73
CA LEU A 922 6.59 -32.55 51.77
C LEU A 922 5.98 -33.04 50.44
N VAL A 923 4.96 -32.35 49.96
CA VAL A 923 4.30 -32.64 48.68
C VAL A 923 4.79 -31.62 47.67
N VAL A 924 5.25 -32.10 46.51
CA VAL A 924 5.86 -31.28 45.44
C VAL A 924 5.17 -31.59 44.12
N ASN A 925 4.82 -30.54 43.37
CA ASN A 925 4.62 -30.63 41.92
C ASN A 925 5.86 -30.05 41.20
N PRO A 926 6.65 -30.89 40.50
CA PRO A 926 7.80 -30.50 39.69
C PRO A 926 7.53 -30.69 38.18
N SER A 927 6.27 -30.76 37.76
CA SER A 927 5.85 -31.07 36.39
C SER A 927 4.77 -30.09 35.96
N PHE A 928 5.09 -28.80 36.04
CA PHE A 928 4.23 -27.75 35.52
C PHE A 928 4.28 -27.77 33.99
N GLU A 929 5.40 -27.41 33.38
CA GLU A 929 5.47 -27.14 31.94
C GLU A 929 6.19 -28.24 31.15
N SER A 930 6.57 -29.34 31.81
CA SER A 930 7.21 -30.50 31.21
C SER A 930 6.64 -31.85 31.71
N ALA A 931 6.56 -32.82 30.80
CA ALA A 931 6.11 -34.19 31.06
C ALA A 931 6.84 -35.20 30.17
N GLN A 932 6.89 -36.47 30.59
CA GLN A 932 7.54 -37.54 29.85
C GLN A 932 6.51 -38.40 29.10
N LEU A 933 6.75 -38.67 27.82
CA LEU A 933 6.06 -39.70 27.07
C LEU A 933 6.91 -40.98 27.09
N VAL A 934 6.26 -42.13 27.26
CA VAL A 934 6.89 -43.46 27.22
C VAL A 934 6.19 -44.29 26.15
N LEU A 935 6.96 -44.97 25.31
CA LEU A 935 6.45 -45.86 24.27
C LEU A 935 6.23 -47.27 24.85
N ASP A 936 4.98 -47.73 24.88
CA ASP A 936 4.58 -49.07 25.37
C ASP A 936 3.70 -49.73 24.29
N ASP A 937 4.05 -50.94 23.85
CA ASP A 937 3.40 -51.65 22.71
C ASP A 937 3.12 -50.77 21.47
N GLN A 938 4.09 -49.94 21.08
CA GLN A 938 4.02 -48.94 19.98
C GLN A 938 3.05 -47.75 20.22
N VAL A 939 2.48 -47.61 21.42
CA VAL A 939 1.60 -46.49 21.80
C VAL A 939 2.32 -45.52 22.73
N TRP A 940 2.34 -44.24 22.37
CA TRP A 940 2.89 -43.18 23.23
C TRP A 940 1.95 -42.87 24.39
N THR A 941 2.41 -43.10 25.62
CA THR A 941 1.64 -42.83 26.85
C THR A 941 2.30 -41.73 27.68
N ALA A 942 1.54 -40.69 28.01
CA ALA A 942 2.00 -39.59 28.85
C ALA A 942 2.08 -39.95 30.34
N ALA A 943 3.15 -39.50 31.00
CA ALA A 943 3.38 -39.60 32.44
C ALA A 943 4.04 -38.29 32.95
N GLY A 944 3.75 -37.88 34.18
CA GLY A 944 4.50 -36.79 34.82
C GLY A 944 5.99 -37.16 34.94
N ALA A 945 6.89 -36.17 35.03
CA ALA A 945 8.34 -36.40 35.00
C ALA A 945 8.85 -37.34 36.13
N TYR A 946 8.06 -37.48 37.20
CA TYR A 946 8.30 -38.38 38.34
C TYR A 946 7.19 -39.43 38.53
N GLY A 947 6.28 -39.60 37.56
CA GLY A 947 5.18 -40.57 37.59
C GLY A 947 5.62 -42.03 37.40
N PRO A 948 4.70 -43.01 37.49
CA PRO A 948 5.04 -44.43 37.34
C PRO A 948 5.79 -44.73 36.03
N ARG A 949 6.89 -45.48 36.12
CA ARG A 949 7.83 -45.83 35.02
C ARG A 949 8.64 -44.66 34.42
N SER A 950 8.49 -43.42 34.90
CA SER A 950 9.33 -42.29 34.45
C SER A 950 10.80 -42.44 34.86
N ALA A 951 11.69 -41.79 34.10
CA ALA A 951 13.12 -41.73 34.43
C ALA A 951 13.39 -41.10 35.81
N GLY A 952 12.67 -40.01 36.16
CA GLY A 952 12.76 -39.36 37.46
C GLY A 952 12.34 -40.28 38.61
N SER A 953 11.26 -41.05 38.43
CA SER A 953 10.82 -42.04 39.43
C SER A 953 11.85 -43.14 39.68
N ALA A 954 12.53 -43.61 38.63
CA ALA A 954 13.56 -44.63 38.72
C ALA A 954 14.83 -44.09 39.42
N ALA A 955 15.30 -42.90 39.03
CA ALA A 955 16.46 -42.24 39.62
C ALA A 955 16.29 -41.97 41.12
N LEU A 956 15.11 -41.50 41.54
CA LEU A 956 14.77 -41.25 42.94
C LEU A 956 14.22 -42.48 43.70
N ARG A 957 14.06 -43.63 43.04
CA ARG A 957 13.46 -44.86 43.61
C ARG A 957 12.06 -44.65 44.23
N LEU A 958 11.27 -43.75 43.65
CA LEU A 958 9.90 -43.46 44.09
C LEU A 958 9.00 -44.68 43.91
N ARG A 959 7.93 -44.77 44.71
CA ARG A 959 6.92 -45.84 44.65
C ARG A 959 5.51 -45.27 44.79
N PRO A 960 4.48 -45.90 44.17
CA PRO A 960 3.09 -45.56 44.42
C PRO A 960 2.73 -45.80 45.89
N LEU A 961 2.11 -44.83 46.56
CA LEU A 961 1.73 -44.96 47.98
C LEU A 961 0.66 -46.04 48.23
N ARG A 962 -0.23 -46.24 47.27
CA ARG A 962 -1.19 -47.34 47.19
C ARG A 962 -0.57 -48.75 47.31
N ASP A 963 0.72 -48.90 47.00
CA ASP A 963 1.45 -50.19 47.10
C ASP A 963 2.06 -50.41 48.51
N GLY A 964 1.78 -49.51 49.45
CA GLY A 964 2.27 -49.53 50.82
C GLY A 964 3.30 -48.44 51.11
N PHE A 965 3.47 -48.10 52.39
CA PHE A 965 4.32 -46.98 52.79
C PHE A 965 5.80 -47.22 52.43
N PRO A 966 6.52 -46.25 51.84
CA PRO A 966 7.93 -46.41 51.49
C PRO A 966 8.79 -46.83 52.70
N PRO A 967 9.70 -47.81 52.54
CA PRO A 967 10.51 -48.30 53.65
C PRO A 967 11.42 -47.20 54.18
N ARG A 968 11.42 -46.97 55.50
CA ARG A 968 12.22 -45.92 56.18
C ARG A 968 13.73 -46.24 56.25
N ARG A 969 14.33 -46.64 55.13
CA ARG A 969 15.77 -46.87 54.98
C ARG A 969 16.46 -45.59 54.56
N SER A 970 17.64 -45.32 55.12
CA SER A 970 18.51 -44.24 54.66
C SER A 970 19.30 -44.70 53.43
N ASP A 971 19.16 -43.99 52.31
CA ASP A 971 20.13 -44.01 51.20
C ASP A 971 20.55 -42.58 50.85
N SER A 972 21.58 -42.43 50.03
CA SER A 972 22.22 -41.14 49.77
C SER A 972 21.57 -40.29 48.67
N LEU A 973 20.43 -40.73 48.10
CA LEU A 973 19.83 -40.14 46.90
C LEU A 973 18.97 -38.89 47.18
N ALA A 974 18.40 -38.78 48.37
CA ALA A 974 17.63 -37.62 48.82
C ALA A 974 17.82 -37.40 50.33
N ARG A 975 17.85 -36.15 50.79
CA ARG A 975 18.10 -35.79 52.19
C ARG A 975 17.16 -34.69 52.67
N ALA A 976 16.64 -34.84 53.88
CA ALA A 976 15.77 -33.85 54.50
C ALA A 976 16.59 -32.83 55.29
N LEU A 977 16.19 -31.57 55.15
CA LEU A 977 16.74 -30.39 55.78
C LEU A 977 15.61 -29.64 56.51
N ILE A 978 15.95 -28.97 57.61
CA ILE A 978 15.03 -28.14 58.40
C ILE A 978 15.70 -26.79 58.63
N GLY A 979 14.95 -25.71 58.37
CA GLY A 979 15.29 -24.34 58.74
C GLY A 979 14.23 -23.74 59.67
N ASP A 980 14.39 -22.48 60.03
CA ASP A 980 13.43 -21.77 60.89
C ASP A 980 12.08 -21.56 60.15
N GLY A 981 11.11 -22.43 60.44
CA GLY A 981 9.78 -22.39 59.80
C GLY A 981 9.71 -23.02 58.40
N VAL A 982 10.73 -23.76 57.96
CA VAL A 982 10.81 -24.36 56.63
C VAL A 982 11.29 -25.82 56.72
N VAL A 983 10.69 -26.72 55.94
CA VAL A 983 11.24 -28.05 55.65
C VAL A 983 11.60 -28.16 54.18
N ALA A 984 12.66 -28.91 53.87
CA ALA A 984 13.11 -29.08 52.50
C ALA A 984 13.71 -30.47 52.25
N VAL A 985 13.74 -30.86 50.97
CA VAL A 985 14.40 -32.08 50.48
C VAL A 985 15.36 -31.69 49.36
N ALA A 986 16.63 -32.01 49.54
CA ALA A 986 17.65 -31.93 48.50
C ALA A 986 17.80 -33.31 47.82
N ALA A 987 17.69 -33.37 46.50
CA ALA A 987 17.72 -34.61 45.72
C ALA A 987 18.16 -34.35 44.27
N LEU A 988 18.96 -35.27 43.69
CA LEU A 988 19.62 -35.07 42.40
C LEU A 988 20.39 -33.73 42.37
N THR A 989 20.02 -32.80 41.48
CA THR A 989 20.56 -31.43 41.35
C THR A 989 19.65 -30.37 42.00
N GLU A 990 18.47 -30.73 42.47
CA GLU A 990 17.40 -29.83 42.92
C GLU A 990 17.25 -29.80 44.46
N ILE A 991 16.58 -28.76 44.94
CA ILE A 991 16.13 -28.62 46.33
C ILE A 991 14.70 -28.08 46.30
N TRP A 992 13.75 -28.85 46.85
CA TRP A 992 12.37 -28.42 47.01
C TRP A 992 12.12 -28.09 48.50
N SER A 993 11.47 -26.97 48.78
CA SER A 993 11.25 -26.45 50.14
C SER A 993 9.82 -25.96 50.33
N ALA A 994 9.31 -26.00 51.55
CA ALA A 994 7.99 -25.47 51.87
C ALA A 994 7.93 -24.88 53.30
N PRO A 995 7.11 -23.84 53.52
CA PRO A 995 6.77 -23.38 54.86
C PRO A 995 6.21 -24.53 55.73
N ALA A 996 6.58 -24.56 57.00
CA ALA A 996 6.24 -25.62 57.94
C ALA A 996 5.94 -25.07 59.34
N THR A 997 4.89 -25.61 59.98
CA THR A 997 4.55 -25.24 61.36
C THR A 997 5.54 -25.83 62.36
N GLY A 998 5.67 -25.21 63.53
CA GLY A 998 6.46 -25.75 64.65
C GLY A 998 5.94 -27.09 65.18
N GLU A 999 4.73 -27.49 64.83
CA GLU A 999 4.21 -28.85 65.07
C GLU A 999 4.74 -29.84 64.05
N LEU A 1000 4.71 -29.51 62.76
CA LEU A 1000 5.25 -30.38 61.73
C LEU A 1000 6.76 -30.57 61.88
N ILE A 1001 7.51 -29.51 62.20
CA ILE A 1001 8.96 -29.60 62.47
C ILE A 1001 9.25 -30.56 63.64
N ARG A 1002 8.47 -30.49 64.73
CA ARG A 1002 8.56 -31.45 65.85
C ARG A 1002 8.25 -32.87 65.40
N LEU A 1003 7.26 -33.06 64.54
CA LEU A 1003 6.89 -34.37 63.98
C LEU A 1003 7.97 -34.96 63.05
N VAL A 1004 8.66 -34.14 62.25
CA VAL A 1004 9.82 -34.57 61.43
C VAL A 1004 10.97 -35.06 62.32
N HIS A 1005 11.28 -34.31 63.39
CA HIS A 1005 12.29 -34.73 64.38
C HIS A 1005 11.92 -36.05 65.07
N GLN A 1006 10.67 -36.20 65.52
CA GLN A 1006 10.17 -37.44 66.14
C GLN A 1006 10.16 -38.63 65.17
N SER A 1007 9.90 -38.39 63.89
CA SER A 1007 9.81 -39.44 62.86
C SER A 1007 11.17 -39.84 62.28
N GLY A 1008 12.23 -39.05 62.51
CA GLY A 1008 13.57 -39.26 61.94
C GLY A 1008 13.67 -38.89 60.44
N GLY A 1009 12.77 -38.06 59.93
CA GLY A 1009 12.63 -37.77 58.50
C GLY A 1009 11.19 -37.42 58.13
N LEU A 1010 10.93 -37.34 56.82
CA LEU A 1010 9.61 -37.11 56.25
C LEU A 1010 9.39 -37.92 54.96
N LEU A 1011 8.13 -37.99 54.54
CA LEU A 1011 7.72 -38.50 53.25
C LEU A 1011 7.89 -37.40 52.19
N LEU A 1012 8.66 -37.65 51.12
CA LEU A 1012 8.58 -36.85 49.89
C LEU A 1012 7.48 -37.46 49.02
N VAL A 1013 6.51 -36.65 48.58
CA VAL A 1013 5.45 -37.04 47.65
C VAL A 1013 5.56 -36.17 46.39
N MET A 1014 5.78 -36.80 45.24
CA MET A 1014 5.84 -36.14 43.93
C MET A 1014 4.51 -36.39 43.20
N THR A 1015 3.86 -35.35 42.70
CA THR A 1015 2.61 -35.46 41.91
C THR A 1015 2.39 -34.26 41.00
N SER A 1016 1.71 -34.48 39.87
CA SER A 1016 1.20 -33.42 38.98
C SER A 1016 -0.29 -33.09 39.18
N ALA A 1017 -0.95 -33.70 40.17
CA ALA A 1017 -2.42 -33.66 40.32
C ALA A 1017 -2.98 -32.33 40.87
N PHE A 1018 -2.12 -31.40 41.31
CA PHE A 1018 -2.51 -30.09 41.82
C PHE A 1018 -1.80 -28.99 41.03
N GLY A 1019 -2.52 -27.92 40.71
CA GLY A 1019 -1.98 -26.76 40.01
C GLY A 1019 -1.22 -25.81 40.92
N PRO A 1020 -0.89 -24.60 40.43
CA PRO A 1020 -0.19 -23.62 41.24
C PRO A 1020 -1.11 -23.17 42.38
N ASP A 1021 -2.29 -22.65 42.04
CA ASP A 1021 -3.21 -22.00 42.98
C ASP A 1021 -4.37 -22.91 43.43
N SER A 1022 -4.19 -24.23 43.30
CA SER A 1022 -5.15 -25.21 43.82
C SER A 1022 -5.11 -25.28 45.36
N PRO A 1023 -6.20 -24.95 46.08
CA PRO A 1023 -6.24 -25.03 47.54
C PRO A 1023 -6.39 -26.50 47.99
N VAL A 1024 -5.28 -27.19 48.22
CA VAL A 1024 -5.32 -28.64 48.54
C VAL A 1024 -5.97 -28.90 49.90
N THR A 1025 -7.14 -29.52 49.88
CA THR A 1025 -7.84 -29.98 51.10
C THR A 1025 -7.31 -31.33 51.59
N ALA A 1026 -7.61 -31.67 52.86
CA ALA A 1026 -7.23 -32.96 53.43
C ALA A 1026 -7.84 -34.16 52.66
N GLU A 1027 -9.10 -34.05 52.20
CA GLU A 1027 -9.76 -35.11 51.42
C GLU A 1027 -9.16 -35.29 50.01
N GLU A 1028 -8.62 -34.21 49.41
CA GLU A 1028 -7.90 -34.29 48.13
C GLU A 1028 -6.52 -34.90 48.32
N LEU A 1029 -5.86 -34.60 49.43
CA LEU A 1029 -4.61 -35.25 49.80
C LEU A 1029 -4.82 -36.75 50.07
N GLU A 1030 -5.86 -37.16 50.80
CA GLU A 1030 -6.15 -38.59 50.99
C GLU A 1030 -6.53 -39.31 49.68
N ARG A 1031 -7.32 -38.67 48.80
CA ARG A 1031 -7.61 -39.18 47.44
C ARG A 1031 -6.35 -39.29 46.58
N LEU A 1032 -5.44 -38.31 46.64
CA LEU A 1032 -4.16 -38.34 45.95
C LEU A 1032 -3.34 -39.57 46.37
N LEU A 1033 -3.16 -39.79 47.67
CA LEU A 1033 -2.26 -40.81 48.20
C LEU A 1033 -2.71 -42.24 47.84
N ALA A 1034 -4.01 -42.43 47.57
CA ALA A 1034 -4.58 -43.68 47.05
C ALA A 1034 -4.45 -43.86 45.52
N SER A 1035 -4.03 -42.82 44.78
CA SER A 1035 -3.95 -42.82 43.31
C SER A 1035 -2.67 -43.47 42.76
N TRP A 1036 -2.60 -43.58 41.42
CA TRP A 1036 -1.37 -43.91 40.69
C TRP A 1036 -0.50 -42.68 40.40
N ASP A 1037 -1.04 -41.47 40.55
CA ASP A 1037 -0.43 -40.20 40.15
C ASP A 1037 0.38 -39.54 41.30
N ALA A 1038 0.58 -40.29 42.39
CA ALA A 1038 1.34 -39.91 43.58
C ALA A 1038 2.50 -40.89 43.82
N MET A 1039 3.73 -40.41 43.60
CA MET A 1039 4.95 -41.21 43.66
C MET A 1039 5.85 -40.71 44.78
N ALA A 1040 6.14 -41.57 45.77
CA ALA A 1040 6.74 -41.14 47.02
C ALA A 1040 7.94 -41.97 47.49
N ARG A 1041 8.72 -41.38 48.39
CA ARG A 1041 9.82 -42.04 49.10
C ARG A 1041 9.96 -41.52 50.54
N TRP A 1042 10.52 -42.34 51.41
CA TRP A 1042 11.03 -41.82 52.69
C TRP A 1042 12.31 -41.01 52.43
N VAL A 1043 12.45 -39.91 53.17
CA VAL A 1043 13.65 -39.07 53.17
C VAL A 1043 14.13 -38.92 54.61
N PRO A 1044 15.32 -39.46 54.95
CA PRO A 1044 15.86 -39.39 56.31
C PRO A 1044 16.26 -37.95 56.67
N LEU A 1045 16.04 -37.58 57.93
CA LEU A 1045 16.52 -36.30 58.47
C LEU A 1045 18.04 -36.32 58.60
N THR A 1046 18.70 -35.29 58.07
CA THR A 1046 20.16 -35.18 58.13
C THR A 1046 20.63 -34.90 59.57
N PRO A 1047 21.47 -35.75 60.20
CA PRO A 1047 21.92 -35.56 61.59
C PRO A 1047 23.03 -34.50 61.76
N ARG A 1048 23.39 -33.81 60.68
CA ARG A 1048 24.39 -32.74 60.65
C ARG A 1048 23.66 -31.42 60.44
N ARG A 1049 24.06 -30.35 61.16
CA ARG A 1049 23.57 -28.99 60.88
C ARG A 1049 23.78 -28.65 59.40
N ALA A 1050 22.80 -27.98 58.81
CA ALA A 1050 22.89 -27.43 57.47
C ALA A 1050 24.18 -26.61 57.29
N THR A 1051 24.86 -26.78 56.16
CA THR A 1051 26.05 -25.99 55.82
C THR A 1051 25.66 -24.57 55.42
N ALA A 1052 26.63 -23.67 55.32
CA ALA A 1052 26.38 -22.32 54.81
C ALA A 1052 25.83 -22.32 53.37
N ALA A 1053 26.22 -23.30 52.54
CA ALA A 1053 25.67 -23.46 51.18
C ALA A 1053 24.22 -23.94 51.20
N ASP A 1054 23.86 -24.87 52.09
CA ASP A 1054 22.47 -25.29 52.29
C ASP A 1054 21.63 -24.11 52.80
N ALA A 1055 22.13 -23.36 53.79
CA ALA A 1055 21.42 -22.21 54.39
C ALA A 1055 21.24 -21.01 53.43
N VAL A 1056 22.04 -20.91 52.37
CA VAL A 1056 21.90 -19.92 51.28
C VAL A 1056 20.96 -20.42 50.16
N ARG A 1057 20.63 -21.72 50.12
CA ARG A 1057 19.61 -22.30 49.22
C ARG A 1057 18.28 -22.62 49.92
N LEU A 1058 18.19 -22.35 51.23
CA LEU A 1058 17.00 -22.47 52.07
C LEU A 1058 16.41 -21.09 52.44
N ARG A 1059 16.93 -20.02 51.84
CA ARG A 1059 16.55 -18.62 51.97
C ARG A 1059 16.33 -18.04 50.58
#